data_AF-A0A4Y6IBN5-F1
#
_entry.id   AF-A0A4Y6IBN5-F1
#
_cell.length_a   1.000
_cell.length_b   1.000
_cell.length_c   1.000
_cell.angle_alpha   90.00
_cell.angle_beta   90.00
_cell.angle_gamma   90.00
#
_symmetry.space_group_name_H-M   'P 1'
#
loop_
_entity.id
_entity.type
_entity.pdbx_description
1 polymer ?
#
loop_
_entity_poly.entity_id
_entity_poly.type
_entity_poly.pdbx_seq_one_letter_code
_entity_poly.pdbx_strand_id
1 'polypeptide(L)'
;MRKHVRILVQDYRSERWYLLHDESSGRFNRFNATAFEVIGRLNGDFTVQEIMHLANASLDATQALTPEDILQILAQLHSAEVLRDGLPYTAEDVFKRYSQSQRQRRRTLSNPLSLRIPLFDPNRLLNRLAPLARLSFSPTGLAIWFGIILFAVLVALTNISEISAAISAKTLSTSEVLSFWLLYPVVKIFHELGHGMAVKAWGGEVHETGITLLVFMPVPYVDASASCAFRDKKRRAMVAAAGIAVEMLMAAFGLFIWLLTEPGIIHETALNLAMIGSISTLLFNGNPLLRLDGYYVLEDMLEIPNLASRSGCFYLYLIQKYLLKLTDSRSPVTADGERGWFIFYGLASPLYRLFVLVGIAIYLSSEFLIIGVILACWAIFIQLIRPLIQTLTFLVTSQRLEAKRTRGFVVLAVGIMLVCGLLMIPVPLITQAQGVVAASDNSRVLSVANSFVKQTFVHSDKYVTPGEILFELEDETLITSQKTLFARLNELKTQQASERKESRVRGDMIATDIDAVSAELAQINSRIKGLLVRSPAAGRFVFNDPDELRGQFVHQGDVLGYIIQDKQPMVRAVISQKSVGLLRTKPLSIEVMLADRLGVAIPATIIREVPAGSTKLPHAALGVLSGGDITIDTHGRTITPSR
;
A
#
# COMPACT_ATOMS: atom_id res chain seq x y z
N MET A 1 -12.56 50.15 18.21
CA MET A 1 -12.93 49.10 17.22
C MET A 1 -14.13 49.53 16.37
N ARG A 2 -14.24 49.01 15.14
CA ARG A 2 -15.38 49.25 14.23
C ARG A 2 -16.69 48.61 14.73
N LYS A 3 -17.85 49.15 14.34
CA LYS A 3 -19.20 48.75 14.83
C LYS A 3 -19.62 47.32 14.42
N HIS A 4 -19.02 46.75 13.38
CA HIS A 4 -19.34 45.41 12.84
C HIS A 4 -18.46 44.29 13.42
N VAL A 5 -17.72 44.56 14.49
CA VAL A 5 -16.80 43.57 15.10
C VAL A 5 -17.40 43.08 16.40
N ARG A 6 -17.71 41.78 16.47
CA ARG A 6 -18.16 41.10 17.70
C ARG A 6 -17.03 40.32 18.33
N ILE A 7 -16.92 40.38 19.65
CA ILE A 7 -15.99 39.58 20.43
C ILE A 7 -16.75 38.39 21.01
N LEU A 8 -16.31 37.18 20.68
CA LEU A 8 -16.80 35.95 21.26
C LEU A 8 -15.73 35.39 22.19
N VAL A 9 -16.10 35.09 23.44
CA VAL A 9 -15.19 34.48 24.41
C VAL A 9 -15.36 32.96 24.35
N GLN A 10 -14.25 32.24 24.24
CA GLN A 10 -14.20 30.79 24.24
C GLN A 10 -13.09 30.31 25.17
N ASP A 11 -13.40 29.34 26.02
CA ASP A 11 -12.40 28.70 26.88
C ASP A 11 -11.85 27.46 26.15
N TYR A 12 -10.53 27.37 26.02
CA TYR A 12 -9.82 26.19 25.51
C TYR A 12 -8.93 25.67 26.63
N ARG A 13 -9.19 24.44 27.12
CA ARG A 13 -8.41 23.81 28.20
C ARG A 13 -8.16 24.71 29.42
N SER A 14 -9.17 25.47 29.84
CA SER A 14 -9.13 26.44 30.96
C SER A 14 -8.34 27.73 30.71
N GLU A 15 -7.86 27.97 29.49
CA GLU A 15 -7.36 29.28 29.05
C GLU A 15 -8.44 30.02 28.24
N ARG A 16 -8.60 31.33 28.51
CA ARG A 16 -9.53 32.20 27.77
C ARG A 16 -8.94 32.64 26.45
N TRP A 17 -9.70 32.40 25.39
CA TRP A 17 -9.43 32.88 24.04
C TRP A 17 -10.54 33.82 23.57
N TYR A 18 -10.15 34.84 22.81
CA TYR A 18 -11.03 35.87 22.29
C TYR A 18 -11.06 35.78 20.77
N LEU A 19 -12.23 35.50 20.22
CA LEU A 19 -12.47 35.42 18.79
C LEU A 19 -13.11 36.73 18.32
N LEU A 20 -12.38 37.49 17.51
CA LEU A 20 -12.86 38.68 16.83
C LEU A 20 -13.53 38.25 15.53
N HIS A 21 -14.85 38.40 15.46
CA HIS A 21 -15.66 38.17 14.27
C HIS A 21 -15.97 39.50 13.60
N ASP A 22 -15.49 39.68 12.38
CA ASP A 22 -15.89 40.79 11.52
C ASP A 22 -17.12 40.37 10.70
N GLU A 23 -18.29 40.92 11.04
CA GLU A 23 -19.57 40.60 10.38
C GLU A 23 -19.62 41.08 8.91
N SER A 24 -18.73 41.99 8.50
CA SER A 24 -18.70 42.51 7.13
C SER A 24 -17.87 41.64 6.18
N SER A 25 -16.81 41.01 6.69
CA SER A 25 -15.93 40.14 5.91
C SER A 25 -16.10 38.65 6.20
N GLY A 26 -16.89 38.29 7.22
CA GLY A 26 -17.07 36.91 7.70
C GLY A 26 -15.83 36.29 8.32
N ARG A 27 -14.76 37.08 8.54
CA ARG A 27 -13.47 36.58 9.01
C ARG A 27 -13.41 36.47 10.52
N PHE A 28 -12.79 35.39 10.98
CA PHE A 28 -12.49 35.14 12.38
C PHE A 28 -11.00 35.29 12.64
N ASN A 29 -10.65 36.13 13.62
CA ASN A 29 -9.29 36.24 14.13
C ASN A 29 -9.28 35.83 15.60
N ARG A 30 -8.34 34.95 15.97
CA ARG A 30 -8.25 34.41 17.32
C ARG A 30 -7.06 35.03 18.06
N PHE A 31 -7.31 35.49 19.28
CA PHE A 31 -6.32 36.08 20.16
C PHE A 31 -6.35 35.38 21.52
N ASN A 32 -5.18 35.15 22.11
CA ASN A 32 -5.08 34.64 23.48
C ASN A 32 -5.36 35.77 24.49
N ALA A 33 -5.48 35.43 25.77
CA ALA A 33 -5.73 36.42 26.83
C ALA A 33 -4.69 37.55 26.85
N THR A 34 -3.40 37.22 26.67
CA THR A 34 -2.33 38.24 26.71
C THR A 34 -2.41 39.24 25.55
N ALA A 35 -2.72 38.77 24.34
CA ALA A 35 -2.97 39.66 23.21
C ALA A 35 -4.28 40.45 23.38
N PHE A 36 -5.31 39.87 24.01
CA PHE A 36 -6.54 40.58 24.30
C PHE A 36 -6.36 41.70 25.32
N GLU A 37 -5.52 41.53 26.33
CA GLU A 37 -5.13 42.58 27.27
C GLU A 37 -4.49 43.78 26.54
N VAL A 38 -3.65 43.53 25.53
CA VAL A 38 -3.12 44.59 24.65
C VAL A 38 -4.24 45.24 23.86
N ILE A 39 -5.10 44.44 23.21
CA ILE A 39 -6.21 44.91 22.38
C ILE A 39 -7.21 45.76 23.18
N GLY A 40 -7.54 45.36 24.42
CA GLY A 40 -8.47 46.07 25.29
C GLY A 40 -7.96 47.44 25.74
N ARG A 41 -6.63 47.64 25.73
CA ARG A 41 -5.98 48.93 26.04
C ARG A 41 -5.71 49.79 24.82
N LEU A 42 -6.08 49.35 23.61
CA LEU A 42 -6.03 50.17 22.39
C LEU A 42 -7.26 51.10 22.32
N ASN A 43 -7.35 52.01 23.30
CA ASN A 43 -8.39 53.05 23.38
C ASN A 43 -7.94 54.40 22.80
N GLY A 44 -6.64 54.57 22.53
CA GLY A 44 -6.04 55.82 22.03
C GLY A 44 -5.45 56.71 23.13
N ASP A 45 -5.65 56.36 24.41
CA ASP A 45 -5.19 57.15 25.55
C ASP A 45 -3.77 56.77 26.01
N PHE A 46 -3.30 55.58 25.64
CA PHE A 46 -1.98 55.05 26.03
C PHE A 46 -1.05 54.91 24.83
N THR A 47 0.23 55.20 25.04
CA THR A 47 1.30 54.91 24.08
C THR A 47 1.60 53.40 24.01
N VAL A 48 2.21 52.93 22.91
CA VAL A 48 2.57 51.51 22.74
C VAL A 48 3.48 51.00 23.86
N GLN A 49 4.40 51.84 24.36
CA GLN A 49 5.28 51.50 25.48
C GLN A 49 4.52 51.39 26.81
N GLU A 50 3.55 52.28 27.06
CA GLU A 50 2.70 52.20 28.26
C GLU A 50 1.79 50.98 28.22
N ILE A 51 1.20 50.66 27.06
CA ILE A 51 0.39 49.45 26.88
C ILE A 51 1.24 48.20 27.16
N MET A 52 2.49 48.16 26.67
CA MET A 52 3.41 47.06 26.96
C MET A 52 3.69 46.92 28.45
N HIS A 53 4.00 48.04 29.11
CA HIS A 53 4.32 48.04 30.54
C HIS A 53 3.10 47.59 31.37
N LEU A 54 1.91 48.10 31.05
CA LEU A 54 0.66 47.75 31.72
C LEU A 54 0.24 46.30 31.48
N ALA A 55 0.41 45.79 30.24
CA ALA A 55 0.14 44.39 29.93
C ALA A 55 1.12 43.47 30.68
N ASN A 56 2.42 43.78 30.68
CA ASN A 56 3.44 43.00 31.36
C ASN A 56 3.34 43.05 32.89
N ALA A 57 2.81 44.12 33.47
CA ALA A 57 2.56 44.21 34.91
C ALA A 57 1.55 43.16 35.43
N SER A 58 0.67 42.67 34.54
CA SER A 58 -0.32 41.64 34.84
C SER A 58 0.10 40.22 34.47
N LEU A 59 1.30 40.03 33.92
CA LEU A 59 1.78 38.76 33.38
C LEU A 59 3.00 38.24 34.16
N ASP A 60 3.12 36.92 34.29
CA ASP A 60 4.33 36.30 34.82
C ASP A 60 5.55 36.60 33.93
N ALA A 61 6.75 36.63 34.53
CA ALA A 61 8.00 36.92 33.82
C ALA A 61 8.25 36.00 32.60
N THR A 62 7.69 34.79 32.60
CA THR A 62 7.75 33.84 31.49
C THR A 62 6.82 34.14 30.31
N GLN A 63 5.79 34.98 30.53
CA GLN A 63 4.79 35.37 29.53
C GLN A 63 4.91 36.84 29.08
N ALA A 64 5.94 37.56 29.56
CA ALA A 64 6.15 38.96 29.22
C ALA A 64 6.26 39.19 27.70
N LEU A 65 5.45 40.12 27.21
CA LEU A 65 5.39 40.57 25.82
C LEU A 65 6.61 41.42 25.49
N THR A 66 7.21 41.14 24.33
CA THR A 66 8.29 41.94 23.75
C THR A 66 7.75 43.02 22.81
N PRO A 67 8.56 44.04 22.46
CA PRO A 67 8.16 45.03 21.44
C PRO A 67 7.78 44.39 20.10
N GLU A 68 8.45 43.30 19.73
CA GLU A 68 8.15 42.53 18.52
C GLU A 68 6.78 41.86 18.59
N ASP A 69 6.40 41.30 19.75
CA ASP A 69 5.10 40.67 19.96
C ASP A 69 3.96 41.69 19.78
N ILE A 70 4.13 42.90 20.31
CA ILE A 70 3.12 43.97 20.19
C ILE A 70 3.04 44.47 18.75
N LEU A 71 4.18 44.65 18.08
CA LEU A 71 4.20 45.01 16.66
C LEU A 71 3.49 43.94 15.82
N GLN A 72 3.66 42.66 16.14
CA GLN A 72 2.97 41.57 15.46
C GLN A 72 1.46 41.59 15.71
N ILE A 73 1.00 41.84 16.93
CA ILE A 73 -0.42 42.00 17.26
C ILE A 73 -1.02 43.17 16.48
N LEU A 74 -0.37 44.34 16.50
CA LEU A 74 -0.81 45.53 15.78
C LEU A 74 -0.84 45.31 14.26
N ALA A 75 0.17 44.65 13.70
CA ALA A 75 0.20 44.30 12.29
C ALA A 75 -0.94 43.35 11.90
N GLN A 76 -1.27 42.39 12.75
CA GLN A 76 -2.40 41.47 12.54
C GLN A 76 -3.74 42.23 12.58
N LEU A 77 -3.96 43.10 13.58
CA LEU A 77 -5.18 43.92 13.70
C LEU A 77 -5.35 44.89 12.52
N HIS A 78 -4.26 45.51 12.07
CA HIS A 78 -4.27 46.35 10.87
C HIS A 78 -4.60 45.54 9.62
N SER A 79 -4.02 44.36 9.45
CA SER A 79 -4.32 43.47 8.32
C SER A 79 -5.74 42.92 8.32
N ALA A 80 -6.37 42.86 9.50
CA ALA A 80 -7.76 42.49 9.69
C ALA A 80 -8.73 43.68 9.58
N GLU A 81 -8.23 44.89 9.34
CA GLU A 81 -9.01 46.13 9.20
C GLU A 81 -9.94 46.45 10.39
N VAL A 82 -9.61 45.96 11.59
CA VAL A 82 -10.46 46.09 12.80
C VAL A 82 -10.27 47.43 13.52
N LEU A 83 -9.17 48.14 13.24
CA LEU A 83 -8.82 49.41 13.86
C LEU A 83 -9.72 50.55 13.35
N ARG A 84 -10.22 51.36 14.29
CA ARG A 84 -10.89 52.65 14.01
C ARG A 84 -9.81 53.70 14.13
N ASP A 85 -9.73 54.55 13.11
CA ASP A 85 -8.71 55.56 12.87
C ASP A 85 -7.34 55.01 12.42
N GLY A 86 -6.85 55.63 11.34
CA GLY A 86 -5.57 55.28 10.73
C GLY A 86 -4.43 55.58 11.69
N LEU A 87 -3.43 54.71 11.68
CA LEU A 87 -2.17 54.96 12.38
C LEU A 87 -1.54 56.27 11.84
N PRO A 88 -0.71 56.98 12.63
CA PRO A 88 0.09 58.08 12.11
C PRO A 88 0.83 57.63 10.84
N TYR A 89 0.92 58.47 9.81
CA TYR A 89 1.43 58.12 8.47
C TYR A 89 2.78 57.36 8.51
N THR A 90 3.66 57.71 9.45
CA THR A 90 4.96 57.07 9.70
C THR A 90 4.86 55.62 10.21
N ALA A 91 3.87 55.34 11.06
CA ALA A 91 3.60 53.98 11.53
C ALA A 91 2.90 53.17 10.43
N GLU A 92 2.03 53.81 9.65
CA GLU A 92 1.33 53.16 8.53
C GLU A 92 2.30 52.59 7.49
N ASP A 93 3.39 53.29 7.17
CA ASP A 93 4.44 52.78 6.27
C ASP A 93 5.23 51.60 6.85
N VAL A 94 5.51 51.61 8.16
CA VAL A 94 6.18 50.50 8.85
C VAL A 94 5.27 49.26 8.85
N PHE A 95 3.99 49.42 9.17
CA PHE A 95 3.02 48.34 9.14
C PHE A 95 2.71 47.87 7.72
N LYS A 96 2.69 48.75 6.72
CA LYS A 96 2.59 48.39 5.30
C LYS A 96 3.80 47.59 4.86
N ARG A 97 5.03 47.99 5.17
CA ARG A 97 6.25 47.22 4.85
C ARG A 97 6.29 45.87 5.56
N TYR A 98 5.93 45.84 6.84
CA TYR A 98 5.87 44.59 7.61
C TYR A 98 4.79 43.63 7.08
N SER A 99 3.59 44.14 6.79
CA SER A 99 2.49 43.35 6.23
C SER A 99 2.73 42.95 4.77
N GLN A 100 3.40 43.77 3.98
CA GLN A 100 3.84 43.44 2.62
C GLN A 100 4.92 42.36 2.64
N SER A 101 5.92 42.42 3.54
CA SER A 101 6.93 41.36 3.64
C SER A 101 6.32 40.02 4.08
N GLN A 102 5.36 40.05 5.01
CA GLN A 102 4.56 38.90 5.43
C GLN A 102 3.69 38.35 4.29
N ARG A 103 2.99 39.23 3.54
CA ARG A 103 2.18 38.87 2.38
C ARG A 103 3.04 38.34 1.23
N GLN A 104 4.23 38.87 1.04
CA GLN A 104 5.17 38.44 -0.01
C GLN A 104 5.79 37.09 0.34
N ARG A 105 6.11 36.82 1.62
CA ARG A 105 6.47 35.48 2.13
C ARG A 105 5.31 34.49 1.97
N ARG A 106 4.08 34.90 2.28
CA ARG A 106 2.87 34.07 2.11
C ARG A 106 2.53 33.84 0.63
N ARG A 107 2.79 34.79 -0.26
CA ARG A 107 2.63 34.67 -1.72
C ARG A 107 3.74 33.86 -2.39
N THR A 108 4.98 33.92 -1.90
CA THR A 108 6.03 32.97 -2.35
C THR A 108 5.78 31.54 -1.86
N LEU A 109 4.96 31.38 -0.81
CA LEU A 109 4.40 30.11 -0.37
C LEU A 109 3.02 29.79 -0.98
N SER A 110 2.38 30.72 -1.70
CA SER A 110 1.14 30.42 -2.41
C SER A 110 1.53 29.66 -3.67
N ASN A 111 1.33 28.36 -3.58
CA ASN A 111 1.60 27.40 -4.64
C ASN A 111 0.89 27.90 -5.92
N PRO A 112 1.59 28.12 -7.05
CA PRO A 112 0.97 28.51 -8.32
C PRO A 112 -0.09 27.49 -8.81
N LEU A 113 -0.16 26.34 -8.14
CA LEU A 113 -1.08 25.23 -8.34
C LEU A 113 -2.33 25.26 -7.43
N SER A 114 -2.69 26.40 -6.81
CA SER A 114 -3.92 26.53 -6.00
C SER A 114 -4.65 27.84 -6.27
N LEU A 115 -5.27 27.95 -7.45
CA LEU A 115 -6.14 29.07 -7.79
C LEU A 115 -7.53 28.83 -7.17
N ARG A 116 -8.02 29.76 -6.35
CA ARG A 116 -9.39 29.71 -5.79
C ARG A 116 -10.31 30.59 -6.61
N ILE A 117 -11.39 30.00 -7.10
CA ILE A 117 -12.43 30.71 -7.85
C ILE A 117 -13.71 30.62 -7.03
N PRO A 118 -14.14 31.71 -6.36
CA PRO A 118 -15.45 31.75 -5.71
C PRO A 118 -16.54 31.70 -6.80
N LEU A 119 -17.57 30.88 -6.58
CA LEU A 119 -18.64 30.65 -7.55
C LEU A 119 -19.91 31.40 -7.16
N PHE A 120 -20.51 31.06 -6.02
CA PHE A 120 -21.76 31.66 -5.55
C PHE A 120 -21.95 31.48 -4.03
N ASP A 121 -22.90 32.24 -3.48
CA ASP A 121 -23.35 32.13 -2.08
C ASP A 121 -24.34 30.96 -1.93
N PRO A 122 -23.99 29.88 -1.20
CA PRO A 122 -24.84 28.70 -1.03
C PRO A 122 -25.93 28.90 0.03
N ASN A 123 -25.94 30.01 0.77
CA ASN A 123 -26.72 30.19 2.00
C ASN A 123 -28.21 29.91 1.77
N ARG A 124 -28.75 30.33 0.62
CA ARG A 124 -30.16 30.08 0.24
C ARG A 124 -30.46 28.60 0.03
N LEU A 125 -29.60 27.88 -0.67
CA LEU A 125 -29.73 26.44 -0.90
C LEU A 125 -29.63 25.68 0.43
N LEU A 126 -28.63 26.00 1.23
CA LEU A 126 -28.40 25.40 2.54
C LEU A 126 -29.53 25.70 3.52
N ASN A 127 -30.16 26.88 3.45
CA ASN A 127 -31.35 27.21 4.24
C ASN A 127 -32.57 26.35 3.84
N ARG A 128 -32.73 26.03 2.55
CA ARG A 128 -33.78 25.07 2.11
C ARG A 128 -33.52 23.66 2.61
N LEU A 129 -32.25 23.26 2.67
CA LEU A 129 -31.82 21.96 3.20
C LEU A 129 -31.70 21.94 4.73
N ALA A 130 -31.89 23.06 5.43
CA ALA A 130 -31.71 23.15 6.87
C ALA A 130 -32.58 22.18 7.69
N PRO A 131 -33.85 21.88 7.34
CA PRO A 131 -34.63 20.87 8.04
C PRO A 131 -34.01 19.47 7.91
N LEU A 132 -33.55 19.11 6.71
CA LEU A 132 -32.87 17.85 6.47
C LEU A 132 -31.54 17.80 7.22
N ALA A 133 -30.76 18.88 7.22
CA ALA A 133 -29.52 18.97 7.97
C ALA A 133 -29.76 18.75 9.47
N ARG A 134 -30.78 19.40 10.06
CA ARG A 134 -31.12 19.21 11.48
C ARG A 134 -31.51 17.75 11.78
N LEU A 135 -32.20 17.08 10.86
CA LEU A 135 -32.53 15.66 11.00
C LEU A 135 -31.26 14.79 10.90
N SER A 136 -30.42 15.00 9.89
CA SER A 136 -29.19 14.21 9.68
C SER A 136 -28.21 14.30 10.85
N PHE A 137 -28.07 15.49 11.45
CA PHE A 137 -27.20 15.71 12.62
C PHE A 137 -27.93 15.57 13.97
N SER A 138 -29.17 15.07 13.96
CA SER A 138 -29.86 14.67 15.19
C SER A 138 -29.41 13.29 15.67
N PRO A 139 -29.66 12.90 16.94
CA PRO A 139 -29.33 11.56 17.42
C PRO A 139 -29.96 10.43 16.59
N THR A 140 -31.16 10.64 16.04
CA THR A 140 -31.82 9.66 15.17
C THR A 140 -31.16 9.57 13.80
N GLY A 141 -30.80 10.71 13.20
CA GLY A 141 -30.04 10.75 11.94
C GLY A 141 -28.68 10.07 12.06
N LEU A 142 -27.96 10.33 13.16
CA LEU A 142 -26.68 9.66 13.45
C LEU A 142 -26.85 8.16 13.69
N ALA A 143 -27.92 7.72 14.36
CA ALA A 143 -28.22 6.30 14.55
C ALA A 143 -28.52 5.59 13.22
N ILE A 144 -29.29 6.22 12.33
CA ILE A 144 -29.56 5.71 10.97
C ILE A 144 -28.24 5.63 10.18
N TRP A 145 -27.44 6.68 10.20
CA TRP A 145 -26.15 6.71 9.54
C TRP A 145 -25.24 5.58 10.04
N PHE A 146 -25.13 5.43 11.37
CA PHE A 146 -24.33 4.36 11.97
C PHE A 146 -24.85 2.97 11.58
N GLY A 147 -26.17 2.78 11.54
CA GLY A 147 -26.79 1.54 11.06
C GLY A 147 -26.43 1.20 9.61
N ILE A 148 -26.45 2.20 8.71
CA ILE A 148 -26.07 2.02 7.31
C ILE A 148 -24.59 1.66 7.19
N ILE A 149 -23.70 2.37 7.89
CA ILE A 149 -22.26 2.09 7.85
C ILE A 149 -21.95 0.73 8.47
N LEU A 150 -22.56 0.38 9.60
CA LEU A 150 -22.39 -0.93 10.22
C LEU A 150 -22.83 -2.05 9.27
N PHE A 151 -23.99 -1.89 8.62
CA PHE A 151 -24.46 -2.84 7.61
C PHE A 151 -23.49 -2.94 6.43
N ALA A 152 -22.98 -1.81 5.91
CA ALA A 152 -21.99 -1.79 4.85
C ALA A 152 -20.69 -2.50 5.24
N VAL A 153 -20.20 -2.31 6.47
CA VAL A 153 -19.01 -2.99 6.99
C VAL A 153 -19.25 -4.49 7.10
N LEU A 154 -20.40 -4.92 7.63
CA LEU A 154 -20.74 -6.35 7.71
C LEU A 154 -20.79 -6.98 6.31
N VAL A 155 -21.46 -6.33 5.36
CA VAL A 155 -21.55 -6.78 3.96
C VAL A 155 -20.16 -6.79 3.29
N ALA A 156 -19.29 -5.82 3.58
CA ALA A 156 -17.93 -5.80 3.06
C ALA A 156 -17.09 -6.96 3.63
N LEU A 157 -17.23 -7.25 4.92
CA LEU A 157 -16.51 -8.36 5.58
C LEU A 157 -16.96 -9.72 5.04
N THR A 158 -18.25 -9.92 4.78
CA THR A 158 -18.75 -11.18 4.20
C THR A 158 -18.32 -11.39 2.75
N ASN A 159 -18.08 -10.31 2.00
CA ASN A 159 -17.70 -10.36 0.58
C ASN A 159 -16.24 -9.91 0.35
N ILE A 160 -15.38 -10.01 1.37
CA ILE A 160 -14.03 -9.46 1.30
C ILE A 160 -13.18 -10.11 0.20
N SER A 161 -13.39 -11.39 -0.08
CA SER A 161 -12.72 -12.11 -1.17
C SER A 161 -13.08 -11.52 -2.53
N GLU A 162 -14.37 -11.30 -2.80
CA GLU A 162 -14.86 -10.74 -4.06
C GLU A 162 -14.40 -9.29 -4.24
N ILE A 163 -14.50 -8.47 -3.18
CA ILE A 163 -14.04 -7.08 -3.19
C ILE A 163 -12.53 -7.02 -3.45
N SER A 164 -11.74 -7.87 -2.77
CA SER A 164 -10.29 -7.91 -2.94
C SER A 164 -9.89 -8.37 -4.34
N ALA A 165 -10.62 -9.32 -4.92
CA ALA A 165 -10.40 -9.79 -6.28
C ALA A 165 -10.75 -8.69 -7.30
N ALA A 166 -11.87 -7.99 -7.13
CA ALA A 166 -12.30 -6.90 -7.99
C ALA A 166 -11.33 -5.71 -7.96
N ILE A 167 -10.86 -5.33 -6.77
CA ILE A 167 -9.84 -4.28 -6.60
C ILE A 167 -8.50 -4.71 -7.21
N SER A 168 -8.10 -5.97 -7.03
CA SER A 168 -6.82 -6.48 -7.57
C SER A 168 -6.85 -6.65 -9.09
N ALA A 169 -8.04 -6.87 -9.67
CA ALA A 169 -8.24 -6.95 -11.11
C ALA A 169 -8.26 -5.58 -11.79
N LYS A 170 -8.52 -4.49 -11.04
CA LYS A 170 -8.46 -3.13 -11.59
C LYS A 170 -7.04 -2.79 -12.01
N THR A 171 -6.94 -2.28 -13.24
CA THR A 171 -5.72 -1.69 -13.80
C THR A 171 -5.92 -0.20 -13.96
N LEU A 172 -4.85 0.59 -13.92
CA LEU A 172 -4.91 2.03 -14.18
C LEU A 172 -5.02 2.32 -15.68
N SER A 173 -6.02 1.73 -16.33
CA SER A 173 -6.35 2.00 -17.73
C SER A 173 -6.84 3.44 -17.91
N THR A 174 -6.74 3.98 -19.13
CA THR A 174 -7.18 5.36 -19.41
C THR A 174 -8.65 5.59 -19.08
N SER A 175 -9.52 4.60 -19.30
CA SER A 175 -10.95 4.67 -18.96
C SER A 175 -11.18 4.73 -17.46
N GLU A 176 -10.43 3.93 -16.68
CA GLU A 176 -10.49 3.94 -15.22
C GLU A 176 -10.00 5.26 -14.66
N VAL A 177 -8.84 5.75 -15.14
CA VAL A 177 -8.31 7.06 -14.73
C VAL A 177 -9.30 8.19 -15.04
N LEU A 178 -9.95 8.15 -16.21
CA LEU A 178 -10.98 9.12 -16.58
C LEU A 178 -12.22 9.01 -15.68
N SER A 179 -12.63 7.79 -15.33
CA SER A 179 -13.73 7.53 -14.39
C SER A 179 -13.43 8.13 -13.01
N PHE A 180 -12.23 7.89 -12.47
CA PHE A 180 -11.77 8.52 -11.22
C PHE A 180 -11.74 10.04 -11.31
N TRP A 181 -11.22 10.58 -12.41
CA TRP A 181 -11.11 12.03 -12.61
C TRP A 181 -12.48 12.73 -12.67
N LEU A 182 -13.49 12.09 -13.26
CA LEU A 182 -14.86 12.62 -13.33
C LEU A 182 -15.63 12.43 -12.03
N LEU A 183 -15.45 11.30 -11.35
CA LEU A 183 -16.20 10.95 -10.14
C LEU A 183 -15.68 11.67 -8.89
N TYR A 184 -14.38 11.92 -8.80
CA TYR A 184 -13.78 12.55 -7.61
C TYR A 184 -14.35 13.94 -7.30
N PRO A 185 -14.48 14.89 -8.26
CA PRO A 185 -15.13 16.17 -8.00
C PRO A 185 -16.56 16.01 -7.49
N VAL A 186 -17.33 15.04 -8.00
CA VAL A 186 -18.70 14.77 -7.56
C VAL A 186 -18.72 14.36 -6.09
N VAL A 187 -17.88 13.41 -5.69
CA VAL A 187 -17.73 13.01 -4.28
C VAL A 187 -17.37 14.21 -3.41
N LYS A 188 -16.46 15.07 -3.88
CA LYS A 188 -16.08 16.28 -3.15
C LYS A 188 -17.17 17.35 -3.09
N ILE A 189 -18.06 17.47 -4.08
CA ILE A 189 -19.23 18.36 -3.96
C ILE A 189 -20.10 17.93 -2.77
N PHE A 190 -20.39 16.63 -2.66
CA PHE A 190 -21.19 16.10 -1.54
C PHE A 190 -20.47 16.23 -0.19
N HIS A 191 -19.16 16.02 -0.17
CA HIS A 191 -18.32 16.25 1.01
C HIS A 191 -18.43 17.68 1.53
N GLU A 192 -18.23 18.67 0.67
CA GLU A 192 -18.34 20.10 1.01
C GLU A 192 -19.76 20.49 1.41
N LEU A 193 -20.78 19.92 0.73
CA LEU A 193 -22.17 20.08 1.11
C LEU A 193 -22.42 19.53 2.52
N GLY A 194 -21.77 18.43 2.91
CA GLY A 194 -21.78 17.88 4.26
C GLY A 194 -21.34 18.90 5.31
N HIS A 195 -20.20 19.56 5.10
CA HIS A 195 -19.71 20.63 5.98
C HIS A 195 -20.71 21.80 6.06
N GLY A 196 -21.24 22.25 4.92
CA GLY A 196 -22.22 23.33 4.87
C GLY A 196 -23.53 23.00 5.60
N MET A 197 -24.04 21.78 5.43
CA MET A 197 -25.22 21.29 6.15
C MET A 197 -24.96 21.19 7.65
N ALA A 198 -23.78 20.73 8.07
CA ALA A 198 -23.41 20.65 9.48
C ALA A 198 -23.40 22.05 10.14
N VAL A 199 -22.82 23.05 9.49
CA VAL A 199 -22.85 24.45 9.98
C VAL A 199 -24.29 24.94 10.12
N LYS A 200 -25.17 24.64 9.16
CA LYS A 200 -26.59 25.03 9.21
C LYS A 200 -27.41 24.31 10.27
N ALA A 201 -27.07 23.06 10.61
CA ALA A 201 -27.78 22.29 11.62
C ALA A 201 -27.78 23.01 12.99
N TRP A 202 -26.70 23.74 13.30
CA TRP A 202 -26.57 24.53 14.53
C TRP A 202 -26.72 26.05 14.33
N GLY A 203 -27.28 26.48 13.21
CA GLY A 203 -27.65 27.89 12.98
C GLY A 203 -26.51 28.79 12.50
N GLY A 204 -25.38 28.23 12.03
CA GLY A 204 -24.33 29.00 11.38
C GLY A 204 -24.71 29.44 9.95
N GLU A 205 -23.96 30.38 9.40
CA GLU A 205 -24.12 30.84 8.03
C GLU A 205 -22.90 30.48 7.18
N VAL A 206 -23.13 30.23 5.89
CA VAL A 206 -22.11 29.86 4.92
C VAL A 206 -22.37 30.71 3.69
N HIS A 207 -21.43 31.61 3.39
CA HIS A 207 -21.61 32.66 2.37
C HIS A 207 -20.72 32.49 1.14
N GLU A 208 -19.77 31.55 1.18
CA GLU A 208 -18.81 31.33 0.10
C GLU A 208 -18.71 29.84 -0.25
N THR A 209 -18.90 29.54 -1.54
CA THR A 209 -18.46 28.28 -2.16
C THR A 209 -17.69 28.56 -3.42
N GLY A 210 -16.82 27.63 -3.81
CA GLY A 210 -16.10 27.76 -5.05
C GLY A 210 -15.40 26.48 -5.48
N ILE A 211 -14.50 26.64 -6.45
CA ILE A 211 -13.60 25.58 -6.90
C ILE A 211 -12.18 26.06 -6.69
N THR A 212 -11.35 25.19 -6.11
CA THR A 212 -9.90 25.32 -6.06
C THR A 212 -9.30 24.39 -7.10
N LEU A 213 -8.50 24.91 -8.01
CA LEU A 213 -7.75 24.07 -8.95
C LEU A 213 -6.46 23.60 -8.25
N LEU A 214 -6.41 22.33 -7.84
CA LEU A 214 -5.24 21.70 -7.22
C LEU A 214 -4.56 20.77 -8.23
N VAL A 215 -3.37 21.14 -8.72
CA VAL A 215 -2.61 20.35 -9.72
C VAL A 215 -3.49 19.98 -10.94
N PHE A 216 -4.17 20.98 -11.51
CA PHE A 216 -5.13 20.83 -12.62
C PHE A 216 -6.42 20.05 -12.30
N MET A 217 -6.63 19.59 -11.06
CA MET A 217 -7.88 18.97 -10.63
C MET A 217 -8.81 20.02 -10.02
N PRO A 218 -10.07 20.17 -10.50
CA PRO A 218 -11.05 21.04 -9.87
C PRO A 218 -11.59 20.39 -8.59
N VAL A 219 -11.26 20.99 -7.44
CA VAL A 219 -11.73 20.53 -6.13
C VAL A 219 -12.71 21.58 -5.56
N PRO A 220 -14.00 21.24 -5.38
CA PRO A 220 -14.97 22.10 -4.71
C PRO A 220 -14.51 22.49 -3.29
N TYR A 221 -14.95 23.65 -2.80
CA TYR A 221 -14.81 24.02 -1.39
C TYR A 221 -16.03 24.80 -0.88
N VAL A 222 -16.33 24.66 0.40
CA VAL A 222 -17.30 25.45 1.19
C VAL A 222 -16.56 26.17 2.32
N ASP A 223 -16.85 27.46 2.52
CA ASP A 223 -16.35 28.17 3.69
C ASP A 223 -17.14 27.82 4.96
N ALA A 224 -16.63 26.84 5.72
CA ALA A 224 -17.20 26.42 7.00
C ALA A 224 -16.63 27.21 8.20
N SER A 225 -16.00 28.37 8.00
CA SER A 225 -15.34 29.14 9.06
C SER A 225 -16.27 29.55 10.20
N ALA A 226 -17.57 29.70 9.95
CA ALA A 226 -18.58 29.99 10.98
C ALA A 226 -18.63 28.93 12.10
N SER A 227 -18.19 27.70 11.84
CA SER A 227 -18.06 26.65 12.86
C SER A 227 -17.12 27.03 14.01
N CYS A 228 -16.11 27.87 13.75
CA CYS A 228 -15.20 28.37 14.78
C CYS A 228 -15.93 29.13 15.90
N ALA A 229 -17.10 29.70 15.62
CA ALA A 229 -17.89 30.44 16.60
C ALA A 229 -18.66 29.53 17.58
N PHE A 230 -18.80 28.22 17.28
CA PHE A 230 -19.55 27.31 18.14
C PHE A 230 -18.82 27.06 19.46
N ARG A 231 -19.52 27.27 20.58
CA ARG A 231 -18.96 27.09 21.94
C ARG A 231 -18.64 25.63 22.25
N ASP A 232 -19.52 24.71 21.82
CA ASP A 232 -19.36 23.27 22.07
C ASP A 232 -18.34 22.64 21.10
N LYS A 233 -17.26 22.09 21.65
CA LYS A 233 -16.21 21.41 20.89
C LYS A 233 -16.72 20.22 20.08
N LYS A 234 -17.75 19.51 20.57
CA LYS A 234 -18.34 18.36 19.87
C LYS A 234 -19.00 18.80 18.57
N ARG A 235 -19.62 19.98 18.56
CA ARG A 235 -20.25 20.53 17.35
C ARG A 235 -19.21 20.99 16.34
N ARG A 236 -18.13 21.63 16.78
CA ARG A 236 -17.01 22.00 15.90
C ARG A 236 -16.39 20.77 15.24
N ALA A 237 -16.04 19.77 16.04
CA ALA A 237 -15.52 18.51 15.53
C ALA A 237 -16.51 17.77 14.62
N MET A 238 -17.81 17.83 14.89
CA MET A 238 -18.83 17.22 14.01
C MET A 238 -18.92 17.94 12.66
N VAL A 239 -18.75 19.27 12.62
CA VAL A 239 -18.62 19.98 11.33
C VAL A 239 -17.41 19.49 10.56
N ALA A 240 -16.25 19.33 11.21
CA ALA A 240 -15.07 18.76 10.56
C ALA A 240 -15.31 17.29 10.13
N ALA A 241 -16.03 16.49 10.92
CA ALA A 241 -16.32 15.10 10.57
C ALA A 241 -17.40 14.94 9.48
N ALA A 242 -18.16 15.99 9.17
CA ALA A 242 -19.32 15.91 8.28
C ALA A 242 -18.95 15.47 6.86
N GLY A 243 -17.87 16.02 6.30
CA GLY A 243 -17.38 15.62 4.98
C GLY A 243 -17.00 14.15 4.94
N ILE A 244 -16.30 13.66 5.98
CA ILE A 244 -15.93 12.24 6.13
C ILE A 244 -17.18 11.36 6.23
N ALA A 245 -18.18 11.77 7.01
CA ALA A 245 -19.42 11.02 7.17
C ALA A 245 -20.21 10.89 5.86
N VAL A 246 -20.22 11.94 5.02
CA VAL A 246 -20.86 11.91 3.71
C VAL A 246 -20.08 11.02 2.74
N GLU A 247 -18.75 11.11 2.69
CA GLU A 247 -17.94 10.25 1.83
C GLU A 247 -18.11 8.77 2.19
N MET A 248 -18.13 8.43 3.48
CA MET A 248 -18.40 7.06 3.94
C MET A 248 -19.81 6.57 3.56
N LEU A 249 -20.81 7.45 3.60
CA LEU A 249 -22.17 7.11 3.18
C LEU A 249 -22.23 6.85 1.67
N MET A 250 -21.54 7.67 0.86
CA MET A 250 -21.42 7.43 -0.58
C MET A 250 -20.67 6.12 -0.86
N ALA A 251 -19.64 5.80 -0.08
CA ALA A 251 -18.91 4.55 -0.22
C ALA A 251 -19.79 3.33 0.09
N ALA A 252 -20.62 3.41 1.14
CA ALA A 252 -21.60 2.38 1.49
C ALA A 252 -22.61 2.15 0.35
N PHE A 253 -23.18 3.23 -0.21
CA PHE A 253 -24.09 3.10 -1.34
C PHE A 253 -23.40 2.56 -2.60
N GLY A 254 -22.16 2.98 -2.88
CA GLY A 254 -21.35 2.41 -3.96
C GLY A 254 -21.15 0.91 -3.81
N LEU A 255 -20.84 0.44 -2.58
CA LEU A 255 -20.70 -0.98 -2.29
C LEU A 255 -22.02 -1.75 -2.51
N PHE A 256 -23.15 -1.23 -2.01
CA PHE A 256 -24.43 -1.89 -2.20
C PHE A 256 -24.84 -1.97 -3.66
N ILE A 257 -24.66 -0.89 -4.43
CA ILE A 257 -24.96 -0.89 -5.87
C ILE A 257 -24.05 -1.88 -6.59
N TRP A 258 -22.76 -1.91 -6.26
CA TRP A 258 -21.81 -2.83 -6.86
C TRP A 258 -22.22 -4.30 -6.67
N LEU A 259 -22.61 -4.68 -5.45
CA LEU A 259 -23.06 -6.04 -5.14
C LEU A 259 -24.41 -6.42 -5.78
N LEU A 260 -25.24 -5.44 -6.11
CA LEU A 260 -26.57 -5.66 -6.69
C LEU A 260 -26.60 -5.57 -8.22
N THR A 261 -25.47 -5.28 -8.86
CA THR A 261 -25.39 -5.05 -10.31
C THR A 261 -24.51 -6.07 -11.01
N GLU A 262 -24.91 -6.45 -12.21
CA GLU A 262 -24.10 -7.30 -13.11
C GLU A 262 -22.96 -6.49 -13.75
N PRO A 263 -21.89 -7.16 -14.23
CA PRO A 263 -20.74 -6.49 -14.86
C PRO A 263 -21.16 -5.51 -15.97
N GLY A 264 -20.79 -4.24 -15.80
CA GLY A 264 -21.11 -3.14 -16.71
C GLY A 264 -20.71 -1.79 -16.15
N ILE A 265 -21.06 -0.69 -16.84
CA ILE A 265 -20.64 0.67 -16.47
C ILE A 265 -21.13 1.04 -15.06
N ILE A 266 -22.37 0.69 -14.70
CA ILE A 266 -22.93 0.98 -13.37
C ILE A 266 -22.16 0.22 -12.28
N HIS A 267 -21.84 -1.04 -12.54
CA HIS A 267 -21.07 -1.87 -11.62
C HIS A 267 -19.65 -1.31 -11.43
N GLU A 268 -18.94 -0.99 -12.50
CA GLU A 268 -17.58 -0.42 -12.42
C GLU A 268 -17.55 0.96 -11.72
N THR A 269 -18.52 1.82 -12.04
CA THR A 269 -18.63 3.16 -11.43
C THR A 269 -19.03 3.10 -9.96
N ALA A 270 -19.88 2.14 -9.58
CA ALA A 270 -20.24 1.89 -8.18
C ALA A 270 -19.03 1.43 -7.35
N LEU A 271 -18.20 0.54 -7.91
CA LEU A 271 -16.94 0.15 -7.29
C LEU A 271 -15.97 1.33 -7.18
N ASN A 272 -15.84 2.16 -8.22
CA ASN A 272 -15.02 3.37 -8.17
C ASN A 272 -15.53 4.34 -7.11
N LEU A 273 -16.85 4.50 -6.97
CA LEU A 273 -17.45 5.32 -5.91
C LEU A 273 -17.11 4.79 -4.52
N ALA A 274 -17.25 3.47 -4.33
CA ALA A 274 -16.89 2.79 -3.09
C ALA A 274 -15.40 2.98 -2.76
N MET A 275 -14.51 2.83 -3.75
CA MET A 275 -13.06 3.02 -3.58
C MET A 275 -12.70 4.47 -3.26
N ILE A 276 -13.23 5.45 -4.00
CA ILE A 276 -12.94 6.87 -3.73
C ILE A 276 -13.42 7.24 -2.32
N GLY A 277 -14.68 6.95 -1.99
CA GLY A 277 -15.27 7.33 -0.69
C GLY A 277 -14.74 6.54 0.51
N SER A 278 -14.08 5.40 0.32
CA SER A 278 -13.45 4.65 1.42
C SER A 278 -11.95 4.95 1.53
N ILE A 279 -11.18 4.80 0.44
CA ILE A 279 -9.72 4.95 0.46
C ILE A 279 -9.33 6.41 0.70
N SER A 280 -9.93 7.36 -0.03
CA SER A 280 -9.66 8.80 0.16
C SER A 280 -9.99 9.23 1.58
N THR A 281 -11.12 8.74 2.10
CA THR A 281 -11.65 9.15 3.39
C THR A 281 -10.93 8.50 4.55
N LEU A 282 -10.67 7.19 4.52
CA LEU A 282 -10.06 6.49 5.66
C LEU A 282 -8.54 6.70 5.72
N LEU A 283 -7.84 6.65 4.58
CA LEU A 283 -6.37 6.78 4.56
C LEU A 283 -5.91 8.25 4.58
N PHE A 284 -6.69 9.16 4.02
CA PHE A 284 -6.30 10.57 3.89
C PHE A 284 -7.16 11.50 4.75
N ASN A 285 -8.43 11.72 4.40
CA ASN A 285 -9.23 12.80 5.03
C ASN A 285 -9.48 12.56 6.52
N GLY A 286 -9.88 11.36 6.89
CA GLY A 286 -10.17 10.93 8.25
C GLY A 286 -8.94 10.58 9.08
N ASN A 287 -7.75 10.49 8.47
CA ASN A 287 -6.53 10.27 9.22
C ASN A 287 -6.08 11.58 9.90
N PRO A 288 -6.06 11.65 11.24
CA PRO A 288 -5.73 12.88 11.95
C PRO A 288 -4.27 13.33 11.79
N LEU A 289 -3.39 12.47 11.30
CA LEU A 289 -1.97 12.77 11.09
C LEU A 289 -1.70 13.60 9.83
N LEU A 290 -2.66 13.68 8.91
CA LEU A 290 -2.63 14.55 7.73
C LEU A 290 -3.51 15.77 7.97
N ARG A 291 -3.08 16.95 7.51
CA ARG A 291 -3.80 18.24 7.69
C ARG A 291 -5.04 18.34 6.78
N LEU A 292 -5.96 17.42 6.98
CA LEU A 292 -7.26 17.30 6.34
C LEU A 292 -8.33 17.28 7.45
N ASP A 293 -9.55 16.83 7.17
CA ASP A 293 -10.68 16.97 8.10
C ASP A 293 -10.49 16.26 9.42
N GLY A 294 -9.91 15.05 9.41
CA GLY A 294 -9.60 14.27 10.61
C GLY A 294 -8.61 14.97 11.53
N TYR A 295 -7.70 15.77 10.98
CA TYR A 295 -6.83 16.63 11.78
C TYR A 295 -7.62 17.72 12.49
N TYR A 296 -8.58 18.36 11.80
CA TYR A 296 -9.44 19.37 12.41
C TYR A 296 -10.40 18.77 13.45
N VAL A 297 -10.91 17.56 13.23
CA VAL A 297 -11.64 16.78 14.25
C VAL A 297 -10.79 16.60 15.50
N LEU A 298 -9.54 16.17 15.34
CA LEU A 298 -8.61 15.99 16.45
C LEU A 298 -8.26 17.33 17.13
N GLU A 299 -7.99 18.38 16.36
CA GLU A 299 -7.70 19.73 16.85
C GLU A 299 -8.84 20.28 17.72
N ASP A 300 -10.09 20.14 17.28
CA ASP A 300 -11.26 20.58 18.03
C ASP A 300 -11.54 19.73 19.27
N MET A 301 -11.34 18.41 19.18
CA MET A 301 -11.51 17.50 20.32
C MET A 301 -10.48 17.70 21.42
N LEU A 302 -9.22 17.91 21.03
CA LEU A 302 -8.11 18.18 21.93
C LEU A 302 -8.10 19.62 22.43
N GLU A 303 -8.80 20.53 21.75
CA GLU A 303 -8.80 21.97 22.05
C GLU A 303 -7.39 22.58 21.93
N ILE A 304 -6.55 22.04 21.04
CA ILE A 304 -5.17 22.51 20.81
C ILE A 304 -5.10 23.14 19.41
N PRO A 305 -5.31 24.46 19.28
CA PRO A 305 -5.34 25.10 17.97
C PRO A 305 -3.99 25.01 17.27
N ASN A 306 -4.01 24.83 15.95
CA ASN A 306 -2.82 24.71 15.11
C ASN A 306 -1.83 23.64 15.60
N LEU A 307 -2.33 22.51 16.13
CA LEU A 307 -1.55 21.39 16.66
C LEU A 307 -0.35 21.04 15.78
N ALA A 308 -0.52 20.95 14.46
CA ALA A 308 0.57 20.55 13.57
C ALA A 308 1.67 21.60 13.43
N SER A 309 1.35 22.90 13.53
CA SER A 309 2.34 23.97 13.51
C SER A 309 3.07 24.07 14.85
N ARG A 310 2.29 24.06 15.95
CA ARG A 310 2.82 24.14 17.32
C ARG A 310 3.72 22.95 17.68
N SER A 311 3.36 21.74 17.23
CA SER A 311 4.20 20.55 17.39
C SER A 311 5.56 20.72 16.68
N GLY A 312 5.58 21.24 15.45
CA GLY A 312 6.83 21.55 14.74
C GLY A 312 7.70 22.56 15.49
N CYS A 313 7.08 23.66 15.98
CA CYS A 313 7.76 24.64 16.82
C CYS A 313 8.29 24.03 18.13
N PHE A 314 7.59 23.04 18.70
CA PHE A 314 8.02 22.36 19.92
C PHE A 314 9.28 21.53 19.71
N TYR A 315 9.39 20.80 18.59
CA TYR A 315 10.62 20.10 18.23
C TYR A 315 11.78 21.07 18.00
N LEU A 316 11.53 22.18 17.31
CA LEU A 316 12.53 23.23 17.15
C LEU A 316 12.98 23.80 18.50
N TYR A 317 12.06 24.02 19.43
CA TYR A 317 12.36 24.43 20.80
C TYR A 317 13.24 23.39 21.53
N LEU A 318 12.93 22.09 21.44
CA LEU A 318 13.74 21.04 22.06
C LEU A 318 15.17 21.02 21.50
N ILE A 319 15.32 21.14 20.19
CA ILE A 319 16.63 21.23 19.54
C ILE A 319 17.39 22.48 20.02
N GLN A 320 16.73 23.64 20.06
CA GLN A 320 17.35 24.88 20.50
C GLN A 320 17.77 24.84 21.98
N LYS A 321 16.91 24.33 22.86
CA LYS A 321 17.15 24.30 24.30
C LYS A 321 18.13 23.21 24.72
N TYR A 322 17.95 21.98 24.26
CA TYR A 322 18.75 20.84 24.72
C TYR A 322 19.99 20.59 23.87
N LEU A 323 19.86 20.63 22.55
CA LEU A 323 20.97 20.32 21.64
C LEU A 323 21.87 21.55 21.46
N LEU A 324 21.29 22.72 21.18
CA LEU A 324 22.05 23.97 20.96
C LEU A 324 22.32 24.77 22.25
N LYS A 325 21.63 24.47 23.35
CA LYS A 325 21.73 25.18 24.65
C LYS A 325 21.50 26.69 24.52
N LEU A 326 20.51 27.11 23.74
CA LEU A 326 20.08 28.51 23.68
C LEU A 326 19.23 28.82 24.91
N THR A 327 19.58 29.89 25.62
CA THR A 327 18.91 30.32 26.87
C THR A 327 17.61 31.07 26.61
N ASP A 328 17.47 31.71 25.44
CA ASP A 328 16.35 32.61 25.13
C ASP A 328 15.18 31.91 24.40
N SER A 329 15.19 30.57 24.35
CA SER A 329 14.14 29.81 23.68
C SER A 329 12.90 29.71 24.57
N ARG A 330 11.76 30.22 24.09
CA ARG A 330 10.45 30.11 24.75
C ARG A 330 9.73 28.82 24.34
N SER A 331 9.07 28.17 25.30
CA SER A 331 8.28 26.96 25.02
C SER A 331 6.97 27.34 24.32
N PRO A 332 6.56 26.65 23.25
CA PRO A 332 5.26 26.87 22.59
C PRO A 332 4.09 26.20 23.33
N VAL A 333 4.35 25.52 24.45
CA VAL A 333 3.33 24.91 25.33
C VAL A 333 2.68 25.99 26.16
N THR A 334 1.36 26.08 26.09
CA THR A 334 0.56 27.04 26.87
C THR A 334 -0.19 26.33 27.99
N ALA A 335 -0.74 25.15 27.73
CA ALA A 335 -1.54 24.40 28.70
C ALA A 335 -0.91 23.06 29.10
N ASP A 336 -1.27 22.56 30.29
CA ASP A 336 -0.84 21.25 30.77
C ASP A 336 -1.29 20.13 29.84
N GLY A 337 -0.49 19.07 29.70
CA GLY A 337 -0.80 17.94 28.81
C GLY A 337 -0.62 18.19 27.31
N GLU A 338 -0.38 19.42 26.84
CA GLU A 338 -0.05 19.66 25.41
C GLU A 338 1.30 19.03 25.01
N ARG A 339 2.24 18.94 25.95
CA ARG A 339 3.59 18.39 25.73
C ARG A 339 3.56 16.99 25.13
N GLY A 340 2.73 16.10 25.69
CA GLY A 340 2.61 14.72 25.21
C GLY A 340 2.08 14.67 23.78
N TRP A 341 1.06 15.47 23.49
CA TRP A 341 0.50 15.60 22.15
C TRP A 341 1.50 16.16 21.14
N PHE A 342 2.28 17.17 21.51
CA PHE A 342 3.30 17.72 20.61
C PHE A 342 4.39 16.71 20.26
N ILE A 343 4.85 15.91 21.23
CA ILE A 343 5.81 14.84 20.99
C ILE A 343 5.21 13.79 20.07
N PHE A 344 4.04 13.26 20.42
CA PHE A 344 3.42 12.19 19.65
C PHE A 344 3.06 12.63 18.23
N TYR A 345 2.33 13.74 18.09
CA TYR A 345 1.88 14.26 16.80
C TYR A 345 3.05 14.72 15.92
N GLY A 346 4.02 15.43 16.52
CA GLY A 346 5.18 15.94 15.80
C GLY A 346 6.07 14.85 15.20
N LEU A 347 6.06 13.64 15.78
CA LEU A 347 6.73 12.46 15.21
C LEU A 347 5.81 11.65 14.28
N ALA A 348 4.58 11.37 14.70
CA ALA A 348 3.66 10.50 13.97
C ALA A 348 3.23 11.11 12.63
N SER A 349 2.94 12.42 12.58
CA SER A 349 2.49 13.11 11.37
C SER A 349 3.48 13.04 10.20
N PRO A 350 4.77 13.41 10.35
CA PRO A 350 5.74 13.29 9.27
C PRO A 350 6.02 11.83 8.88
N LEU A 351 6.09 10.90 9.83
CA LEU A 351 6.29 9.48 9.53
C LEU A 351 5.14 8.89 8.72
N TYR A 352 3.89 9.18 9.09
CA TYR A 352 2.73 8.74 8.34
C TYR A 352 2.70 9.35 6.93
N ARG A 353 2.99 10.65 6.81
CA ARG A 353 3.09 11.31 5.50
C ARG A 353 4.19 10.70 4.63
N LEU A 354 5.34 10.33 5.21
CA LEU A 354 6.40 9.61 4.50
C LEU A 354 5.93 8.24 4.04
N PHE A 355 5.33 7.47 4.94
CA PHE A 355 4.79 6.14 4.64
C PHE A 355 3.80 6.17 3.47
N VAL A 356 2.79 7.05 3.53
CA VAL A 356 1.78 7.19 2.47
C VAL A 356 2.44 7.61 1.15
N LEU A 357 3.33 8.59 1.18
CA LEU A 357 3.96 9.12 -0.04
C LEU A 357 4.90 8.10 -0.70
N VAL A 358 5.66 7.33 0.09
CA VAL A 358 6.49 6.22 -0.39
C VAL A 358 5.62 5.08 -0.92
N GLY A 359 4.53 4.74 -0.23
CA GLY A 359 3.57 3.72 -0.67
C GLY A 359 2.95 4.07 -2.03
N ILE A 360 2.49 5.31 -2.19
CA ILE A 360 1.96 5.82 -3.48
C ILE A 360 3.06 5.82 -4.54
N ALA A 361 4.28 6.26 -4.22
CA ALA A 361 5.39 6.26 -5.18
C ALA A 361 5.74 4.84 -5.67
N ILE A 362 5.80 3.85 -4.78
CA ILE A 362 6.09 2.46 -5.13
C ILE A 362 4.96 1.89 -6.01
N TYR A 363 3.71 2.06 -5.59
CA TYR A 363 2.54 1.60 -6.35
C TYR A 363 2.46 2.27 -7.73
N LEU A 364 2.64 3.59 -7.78
CA LEU A 364 2.58 4.32 -9.04
C LEU A 364 3.81 4.03 -9.90
N SER A 365 4.96 3.66 -9.33
CA SER A 365 6.13 3.25 -10.10
C SER A 365 5.95 1.89 -10.76
N SER A 366 5.11 0.99 -10.22
CA SER A 366 4.81 -0.29 -10.88
C SER A 366 3.88 -0.13 -12.08
N GLU A 367 3.02 0.89 -12.08
CA GLU A 367 2.07 1.17 -13.16
C GLU A 367 2.60 2.23 -14.15
N PHE A 368 3.18 3.32 -13.63
CA PHE A 368 3.72 4.47 -14.36
C PHE A 368 5.09 4.89 -13.82
N LEU A 369 6.16 4.22 -14.27
CA LEU A 369 7.53 4.43 -13.78
C LEU A 369 7.94 5.91 -13.71
N ILE A 370 7.68 6.70 -14.76
CA ILE A 370 8.06 8.12 -14.80
C ILE A 370 7.36 8.92 -13.69
N ILE A 371 6.04 8.74 -13.54
CA ILE A 371 5.25 9.49 -12.55
C ILE A 371 5.65 9.05 -11.13
N GLY A 372 5.84 7.74 -10.90
CA GLY A 372 6.33 7.21 -9.64
C GLY A 372 7.69 7.78 -9.24
N VAL A 373 8.65 7.83 -10.18
CA VAL A 373 9.98 8.42 -9.94
C VAL A 373 9.91 9.92 -9.66
N ILE A 374 9.11 10.68 -10.43
CA ILE A 374 8.93 12.12 -10.18
C ILE A 374 8.36 12.35 -8.78
N LEU A 375 7.33 11.58 -8.39
CA LEU A 375 6.70 11.70 -7.08
C LEU A 375 7.66 11.29 -5.94
N ALA A 376 8.49 10.27 -6.14
CA ALA A 376 9.54 9.87 -5.21
C ALA A 376 10.63 10.94 -5.05
N CYS A 377 11.10 11.53 -6.15
CA CYS A 377 12.07 12.64 -6.12
C CYS A 377 11.50 13.87 -5.40
N TRP A 378 10.23 14.21 -5.69
CA TRP A 378 9.51 15.29 -5.03
C TRP A 378 9.34 15.04 -3.53
N ALA A 379 9.03 13.80 -3.14
CA ALA A 379 8.95 13.35 -1.76
C ALA A 379 10.25 13.56 -1.00
N ILE A 380 11.36 13.07 -1.56
CA ILE A 380 12.71 13.20 -0.99
C ILE A 380 13.07 14.68 -0.87
N PHE A 381 12.76 15.48 -1.90
CA PHE A 381 13.06 16.91 -1.88
C PHE A 381 12.33 17.64 -0.74
N ILE A 382 11.02 17.43 -0.58
CA ILE A 382 10.23 18.11 0.45
C ILE A 382 10.58 17.61 1.86
N GLN A 383 10.79 16.30 2.04
CA GLN A 383 10.93 15.70 3.36
C GLN A 383 12.37 15.66 3.88
N LEU A 384 13.37 15.65 2.99
CA LEU A 384 14.77 15.54 3.37
C LEU A 384 15.57 16.78 2.98
N ILE A 385 15.55 17.16 1.70
CA ILE A 385 16.41 18.21 1.16
C ILE A 385 16.00 19.59 1.68
N ARG A 386 14.72 19.94 1.57
CA ARG A 386 14.19 21.25 2.01
C ARG A 386 14.44 21.53 3.51
N PRO A 387 14.10 20.64 4.46
CA PRO A 387 14.38 20.91 5.88
C PRO A 387 15.88 20.96 6.17
N LEU A 388 16.69 20.18 5.45
CA LEU A 388 18.15 20.27 5.56
C LEU A 388 18.66 21.65 5.12
N ILE A 389 18.20 22.14 3.95
CA ILE A 389 18.53 23.50 3.47
C ILE A 389 18.09 24.54 4.49
N GLN A 390 16.85 24.48 4.98
CA GLN A 390 16.35 25.43 5.98
C GLN A 390 17.16 25.42 7.28
N THR A 391 17.57 24.24 7.73
CA THR A 391 18.40 24.09 8.93
C THR A 391 19.81 24.65 8.71
N LEU A 392 20.42 24.37 7.55
CA LEU A 392 21.72 24.92 7.16
C LEU A 392 21.67 26.45 7.02
N THR A 393 20.67 26.99 6.34
CA THR A 393 20.47 28.44 6.23
C THR A 393 20.26 29.06 7.61
N PHE A 394 19.49 28.43 8.50
CA PHE A 394 19.33 28.91 9.87
C PHE A 394 20.65 28.88 10.66
N LEU A 395 21.45 27.82 10.54
CA LEU A 395 22.77 27.71 11.19
C LEU A 395 23.76 28.77 10.70
N VAL A 396 23.73 29.09 9.40
CA VAL A 396 24.64 30.06 8.76
C VAL A 396 24.20 31.50 8.99
N THR A 397 22.92 31.82 8.82
CA THR A 397 22.40 33.19 8.80
C THR A 397 21.94 33.70 10.17
N SER A 398 21.66 32.83 11.13
CA SER A 398 21.18 33.26 12.46
C SER A 398 22.27 33.93 13.28
N GLN A 399 22.06 35.21 13.61
CA GLN A 399 22.89 35.96 14.57
C GLN A 399 22.81 35.37 15.98
N ARG A 400 21.68 34.72 16.33
CA ARG A 400 21.47 34.07 17.64
C ARG A 400 22.41 32.88 17.88
N LEU A 401 23.08 32.38 16.85
CA LEU A 401 23.98 31.22 16.92
C LEU A 401 25.45 31.57 16.79
N GLU A 402 25.86 32.84 16.65
CA GLU A 402 27.28 33.18 16.41
C GLU A 402 28.24 32.55 17.42
N ALA A 403 27.91 32.61 18.71
CA ALA A 403 28.74 32.02 19.77
C ALA A 403 28.70 30.48 19.83
N LYS A 404 27.71 29.81 19.22
CA LYS A 404 27.49 28.35 19.32
C LYS A 404 27.38 27.65 17.96
N ARG A 405 27.84 28.29 16.87
CA ARG A 405 27.66 27.83 15.49
C ARG A 405 28.33 26.48 15.23
N THR A 406 29.52 26.25 15.78
CA THR A 406 30.25 24.98 15.69
C THR A 406 29.47 23.81 16.28
N ARG A 407 28.88 24.00 17.46
CA ARG A 407 28.00 23.01 18.12
C ARG A 407 26.79 22.67 17.24
N GLY A 408 26.22 23.66 16.57
CA GLY A 408 25.12 23.44 15.63
C GLY A 408 25.49 22.56 14.44
N PHE A 409 26.66 22.77 13.83
CA PHE A 409 27.17 21.90 12.77
C PHE A 409 27.50 20.49 13.27
N VAL A 410 28.09 20.35 14.46
CA VAL A 410 28.36 19.03 15.07
C VAL A 410 27.08 18.25 15.31
N VAL A 411 26.05 18.90 15.87
CA VAL A 411 24.73 18.28 16.09
C VAL A 411 24.12 17.81 14.77
N LEU A 412 24.20 18.63 13.72
CA LEU A 412 23.70 18.26 12.40
C LEU A 412 24.47 17.07 11.82
N ALA A 413 25.81 17.07 11.91
CA ALA A 413 26.65 15.99 11.41
C ALA A 413 26.40 14.67 12.14
N VAL A 414 26.28 14.69 13.47
CA VAL A 414 25.92 13.51 14.27
C VAL A 414 24.52 13.01 13.92
N GLY A 415 23.56 13.92 13.71
CA GLY A 415 22.21 13.57 13.27
C GLY A 415 22.21 12.86 11.91
N ILE A 416 22.95 13.39 10.93
CA ILE A 416 23.10 12.77 9.60
C ILE A 416 23.78 11.39 9.73
N MET A 417 24.86 11.30 10.52
CA MET A 417 25.55 10.03 10.77
C MET A 417 24.61 8.97 11.33
N LEU A 418 23.76 9.34 12.29
CA LEU A 418 22.83 8.41 12.94
C LEU A 418 21.73 7.95 11.97
N VAL A 419 21.20 8.84 11.14
CA VAL A 419 20.25 8.49 10.07
C VAL A 419 20.90 7.59 9.02
N CYS A 420 22.11 7.92 8.56
CA CYS A 420 22.87 7.07 7.64
C CYS A 420 23.14 5.69 8.26
N GLY A 421 23.57 5.64 9.52
CA GLY A 421 23.80 4.38 10.24
C GLY A 421 22.54 3.53 10.34
N LEU A 422 21.38 4.14 10.60
CA LEU A 422 20.09 3.44 10.59
C LEU A 422 19.74 2.88 9.21
N LEU A 423 20.01 3.64 8.14
CA LEU A 423 19.79 3.20 6.76
C LEU A 423 20.77 2.11 6.29
N MET A 424 21.92 1.97 6.96
CA MET A 424 22.89 0.90 6.70
C MET A 424 22.54 -0.41 7.41
N ILE A 425 21.52 -0.44 8.27
CA ILE A 425 21.05 -1.70 8.89
C ILE A 425 20.48 -2.58 7.77
N PRO A 426 21.10 -3.75 7.48
CA PRO A 426 20.63 -4.62 6.41
C PRO A 426 19.28 -5.20 6.81
N VAL A 427 18.23 -4.84 6.07
CA VAL A 427 16.92 -5.48 6.21
C VAL A 427 16.95 -6.79 5.40
N PRO A 428 16.66 -7.96 6.02
CA PRO A 428 16.68 -9.23 5.31
C PRO A 428 15.58 -9.26 4.25
N LEU A 429 15.96 -9.53 3.00
CA LEU A 429 15.02 -9.71 1.89
C LEU A 429 14.67 -11.20 1.79
N ILE A 430 13.51 -11.58 2.32
CA ILE A 430 13.04 -12.97 2.34
C ILE A 430 12.10 -13.21 1.16
N THR A 431 12.39 -14.23 0.35
CA THR A 431 11.47 -14.72 -0.69
C THR A 431 10.87 -16.04 -0.23
N GLN A 432 9.55 -16.12 -0.14
CA GLN A 432 8.84 -17.35 0.18
C GLN A 432 8.36 -18.03 -1.10
N ALA A 433 8.49 -19.35 -1.18
CA ALA A 433 8.04 -20.17 -2.29
C ALA A 433 7.52 -21.51 -1.77
N GLN A 434 6.41 -21.99 -2.32
CA GLN A 434 5.90 -23.33 -2.02
C GLN A 434 6.64 -24.39 -2.84
N GLY A 435 6.88 -25.55 -2.24
CA GLY A 435 7.50 -26.68 -2.90
C GLY A 435 6.94 -28.01 -2.42
N VAL A 436 7.04 -29.02 -3.27
CA VAL A 436 6.62 -30.39 -2.97
C VAL A 436 7.85 -31.25 -2.74
N VAL A 437 7.79 -32.05 -1.67
CA VAL A 437 8.77 -33.11 -1.43
C VAL A 437 8.56 -34.17 -2.50
N ALA A 438 9.52 -34.28 -3.42
CA ALA A 438 9.48 -35.20 -4.54
C ALA A 438 10.50 -36.32 -4.35
N ALA A 439 10.09 -37.55 -4.64
CA ALA A 439 11.02 -38.65 -4.80
C ALA A 439 11.92 -38.42 -6.03
N SER A 440 13.13 -38.98 -6.02
CA SER A 440 14.08 -38.89 -7.13
C SER A 440 13.48 -39.40 -8.45
N ASP A 441 13.92 -38.90 -9.60
CA ASP A 441 13.39 -39.32 -10.92
C ASP A 441 13.56 -40.83 -11.16
N ASN A 442 14.55 -41.48 -10.51
CA ASN A 442 14.78 -42.92 -10.58
C ASN A 442 13.93 -43.73 -9.57
N SER A 443 12.92 -43.12 -8.96
CA SER A 443 12.04 -43.80 -8.00
C SER A 443 10.90 -44.56 -8.66
N ARG A 444 10.61 -44.38 -9.96
CA ARG A 444 9.48 -45.04 -10.62
C ARG A 444 9.95 -46.24 -11.42
N VAL A 445 9.29 -47.39 -11.21
CA VAL A 445 9.46 -48.60 -12.03
C VAL A 445 8.31 -48.63 -13.02
N LEU A 446 8.62 -48.50 -14.31
CA LEU A 446 7.64 -48.41 -15.39
C LEU A 446 7.62 -49.68 -16.23
N SER A 447 6.45 -50.02 -16.78
CA SER A 447 6.34 -51.05 -17.79
C SER A 447 6.94 -50.59 -19.13
N VAL A 448 7.74 -51.44 -19.76
CA VAL A 448 8.44 -51.15 -21.03
C VAL A 448 7.59 -51.52 -22.25
N ALA A 449 6.57 -52.37 -22.08
CA ALA A 449 5.71 -52.86 -23.17
C ALA A 449 4.30 -53.19 -22.66
N ASN A 450 3.32 -53.18 -23.56
CA ASN A 450 1.98 -53.69 -23.26
C ASN A 450 2.07 -55.20 -23.00
N SER A 451 1.77 -55.65 -21.79
CA SER A 451 2.00 -57.05 -21.40
C SER A 451 1.19 -57.42 -20.16
N PHE A 452 1.12 -58.71 -19.87
CA PHE A 452 0.53 -59.23 -18.64
C PHE A 452 1.62 -59.48 -17.59
N VAL A 453 1.34 -59.18 -16.33
CA VAL A 453 2.28 -59.52 -15.23
C VAL A 453 2.18 -61.01 -14.94
N LYS A 454 3.24 -61.77 -15.23
CA LYS A 454 3.27 -63.22 -15.01
C LYS A 454 3.60 -63.55 -13.56
N GLN A 455 4.69 -62.98 -13.05
CA GLN A 455 5.11 -63.19 -11.67
C GLN A 455 5.94 -62.04 -11.11
N THR A 456 5.91 -61.95 -9.78
CA THR A 456 6.70 -61.02 -8.97
C THR A 456 7.83 -61.79 -8.31
N PHE A 457 9.07 -61.28 -8.39
CA PHE A 457 10.25 -61.92 -7.77
C PHE A 457 10.58 -61.36 -6.38
N VAL A 458 9.91 -60.27 -6.00
CA VAL A 458 10.20 -59.49 -4.79
C VAL A 458 8.90 -59.17 -4.07
N HIS A 459 8.91 -59.18 -2.74
CA HIS A 459 7.80 -58.72 -1.90
C HIS A 459 7.85 -57.20 -1.70
N SER A 460 6.68 -56.58 -1.49
CA SER A 460 6.59 -55.15 -1.17
C SER A 460 7.39 -54.84 0.11
N ASP A 461 8.03 -53.68 0.15
CA ASP A 461 8.96 -53.19 1.19
C ASP A 461 10.32 -53.92 1.30
N LYS A 462 10.67 -54.80 0.34
CA LYS A 462 12.03 -55.37 0.27
C LYS A 462 13.03 -54.31 -0.23
N TYR A 463 14.22 -54.30 0.36
CA TYR A 463 15.35 -53.56 -0.19
C TYR A 463 15.88 -54.26 -1.45
N VAL A 464 16.00 -53.52 -2.55
CA VAL A 464 16.47 -54.03 -3.85
C VAL A 464 17.73 -53.29 -4.31
N THR A 465 18.54 -53.95 -5.13
CA THR A 465 19.76 -53.41 -5.73
C THR A 465 19.58 -53.08 -7.22
N PRO A 466 20.39 -52.17 -7.80
CA PRO A 466 20.29 -51.83 -9.22
C PRO A 466 20.50 -53.07 -10.10
N GLY A 467 19.59 -53.30 -11.05
CA GLY A 467 19.62 -54.46 -11.96
C GLY A 467 18.94 -55.72 -11.43
N GLU A 468 18.52 -55.75 -10.16
CA GLU A 468 17.72 -56.84 -9.58
C GLU A 468 16.37 -56.95 -10.29
N ILE A 469 15.92 -58.19 -10.55
CA ILE A 469 14.67 -58.44 -11.29
C ILE A 469 13.49 -58.27 -10.33
N LEU A 470 12.51 -57.46 -10.74
CA LEU A 470 11.32 -57.14 -9.96
C LEU A 470 10.09 -57.91 -10.47
N PHE A 471 9.83 -57.80 -11.78
CA PHE A 471 8.69 -58.44 -12.44
C PHE A 471 9.12 -59.24 -13.67
N GLU A 472 8.43 -60.35 -13.93
CA GLU A 472 8.37 -60.98 -15.23
C GLU A 472 7.04 -60.60 -15.90
N LEU A 473 7.15 -59.94 -17.04
CA LEU A 473 6.03 -59.66 -17.92
C LEU A 473 5.95 -60.73 -19.01
N GLU A 474 4.74 -61.01 -19.48
CA GLU A 474 4.47 -61.99 -20.52
C GLU A 474 3.66 -61.36 -21.64
N ASP A 475 4.11 -61.62 -22.87
CA ASP A 475 3.42 -61.27 -24.10
C ASP A 475 3.69 -62.39 -25.12
N GLU A 476 2.71 -63.27 -25.28
CA GLU A 476 2.78 -64.38 -26.23
C GLU A 476 2.87 -63.90 -27.68
N THR A 477 2.36 -62.70 -27.97
CA THR A 477 2.40 -62.13 -29.34
C THR A 477 3.82 -61.77 -29.73
N LEU A 478 4.61 -61.16 -28.82
CA LEU A 478 6.02 -60.82 -29.08
C LEU A 478 6.89 -62.06 -29.30
N ILE A 479 6.67 -63.11 -28.51
CA ILE A 479 7.40 -64.38 -28.66
C ILE A 479 7.04 -65.05 -30.00
N THR A 480 5.77 -64.97 -30.41
CA THR A 480 5.31 -65.52 -31.69
C THR A 480 5.89 -64.73 -32.86
N SER A 481 5.86 -63.39 -32.81
CA SER A 481 6.48 -62.52 -33.81
C SER A 481 7.99 -62.73 -33.93
N GLN A 482 8.70 -62.98 -32.82
CA GLN A 482 10.12 -63.33 -32.87
C GLN A 482 10.36 -64.61 -33.68
N LYS A 483 9.55 -65.66 -33.45
CA LYS A 483 9.66 -66.94 -34.16
C LYS A 483 9.36 -66.79 -35.66
N THR A 484 8.34 -66.02 -36.03
CA THR A 484 7.99 -65.79 -37.43
C THR A 484 9.07 -64.99 -38.17
N LEU A 485 9.60 -63.92 -37.57
CA LEU A 485 10.71 -63.14 -38.14
C LEU A 485 11.99 -63.98 -38.24
N PHE A 486 12.28 -64.83 -37.26
CA PHE A 486 13.44 -65.72 -37.31
C PHE A 486 13.31 -66.75 -38.45
N ALA A 487 12.12 -67.32 -38.65
CA ALA A 487 11.85 -68.20 -39.78
C ALA A 487 11.98 -67.47 -41.12
N ARG A 488 11.43 -66.25 -41.22
CA ARG A 488 11.53 -65.41 -42.43
C ARG A 488 12.97 -65.02 -42.75
N LEU A 489 13.77 -64.71 -41.73
CA LEU A 489 15.19 -64.43 -41.90
C LEU A 489 15.95 -65.64 -42.47
N ASN A 490 15.64 -66.85 -41.99
CA ASN A 490 16.26 -68.07 -42.50
C ASN A 490 15.84 -68.39 -43.93
N GLU A 491 14.58 -68.14 -44.29
CA GLU A 491 14.07 -68.25 -45.67
C GLU A 491 14.84 -67.30 -46.60
N LEU A 492 14.91 -66.00 -46.26
CA LEU A 492 15.60 -64.99 -47.06
C LEU A 492 17.10 -65.28 -47.20
N LYS A 493 17.76 -65.74 -46.14
CA LYS A 493 19.18 -66.18 -46.19
C LYS A 493 19.39 -67.36 -47.13
N THR A 494 18.45 -68.32 -47.13
CA THR A 494 18.50 -69.48 -48.02
C THR A 494 18.26 -69.06 -49.47
N GLN A 495 17.30 -68.17 -49.71
CA GLN A 495 17.01 -67.63 -51.04
C GLN A 495 18.17 -66.79 -51.59
N GLN A 496 18.83 -65.98 -50.75
CA GLN A 496 20.03 -65.24 -51.11
C GLN A 496 21.17 -66.15 -51.55
N ALA A 497 21.37 -67.28 -50.86
CA ALA A 497 22.41 -68.25 -51.19
C ALA A 497 22.18 -68.94 -52.55
N SER A 498 20.91 -69.08 -52.96
CA SER A 498 20.53 -69.59 -54.29
C SER A 498 20.70 -68.54 -55.39
N GLU A 499 20.16 -67.34 -55.21
CA GLU A 499 20.09 -66.27 -56.24
C GLU A 499 21.45 -65.58 -56.50
N ARG A 500 22.38 -65.63 -55.54
CA ARG A 500 23.77 -65.13 -55.74
C ARG A 500 24.49 -65.83 -56.90
N LYS A 501 24.04 -67.01 -57.33
CA LYS A 501 24.58 -67.74 -58.48
C LYS A 501 23.96 -67.34 -59.82
N GLU A 502 22.77 -66.74 -59.82
CA GLU A 502 22.00 -66.40 -61.04
C GLU A 502 21.99 -64.91 -61.38
N SER A 503 21.87 -64.01 -60.39
CA SER A 503 21.80 -62.56 -60.66
C SER A 503 22.27 -61.72 -59.48
N ARG A 504 23.28 -60.87 -59.72
CA ARG A 504 23.84 -59.96 -58.71
C ARG A 504 22.80 -58.93 -58.21
N VAL A 505 21.94 -58.44 -59.10
CA VAL A 505 20.92 -57.42 -58.78
C VAL A 505 19.82 -57.95 -57.87
N ARG A 506 19.33 -59.19 -58.09
CA ARG A 506 18.37 -59.83 -57.17
C ARG A 506 19.00 -60.19 -55.83
N GLY A 507 20.27 -60.61 -55.84
CA GLY A 507 21.02 -60.89 -54.61
C GLY A 507 21.15 -59.67 -53.70
N ASP A 508 21.35 -58.46 -54.27
CA ASP A 508 21.45 -57.20 -53.54
C ASP A 508 20.08 -56.72 -53.00
N MET A 509 18.98 -56.97 -53.73
CA MET A 509 17.62 -56.73 -53.21
C MET A 509 17.30 -57.62 -52.00
N ILE A 510 17.60 -58.93 -52.09
CA ILE A 510 17.40 -59.85 -50.96
C ILE A 510 18.32 -59.50 -49.78
N ALA A 511 19.53 -58.98 -50.03
CA ALA A 511 20.39 -58.47 -48.96
C ALA A 511 19.73 -57.32 -48.19
N THR A 512 19.07 -56.41 -48.91
CA THR A 512 18.33 -55.30 -48.31
C THR A 512 17.14 -55.79 -47.47
N ASP A 513 16.42 -56.81 -47.94
CA ASP A 513 15.33 -57.44 -47.17
C ASP A 513 15.83 -58.16 -45.91
N ILE A 514 16.99 -58.83 -46.00
CA ILE A 514 17.64 -59.45 -44.83
C ILE A 514 18.00 -58.40 -43.80
N ASP A 515 18.56 -57.27 -44.23
CA ASP A 515 18.91 -56.17 -43.33
C ASP A 515 17.67 -55.59 -42.64
N ALA A 516 16.58 -55.38 -43.38
CA ALA A 516 15.31 -54.91 -42.83
C ALA A 516 14.71 -55.88 -41.78
N VAL A 517 14.61 -57.17 -42.10
CA VAL A 517 14.10 -58.19 -41.17
C VAL A 517 15.01 -58.37 -39.96
N SER A 518 16.33 -58.23 -40.14
CA SER A 518 17.29 -58.31 -39.04
C SER A 518 17.15 -57.13 -38.06
N ALA A 519 16.88 -55.93 -38.56
CA ALA A 519 16.64 -54.74 -37.75
C ALA A 519 15.33 -54.87 -36.95
N GLU A 520 14.27 -55.39 -37.58
CA GLU A 520 12.99 -55.66 -36.92
C GLU A 520 13.15 -56.73 -35.82
N LEU A 521 13.87 -57.81 -36.11
CA LEU A 521 14.18 -58.86 -35.14
C LEU A 521 15.01 -58.32 -33.96
N ALA A 522 15.95 -57.41 -34.21
CA ALA A 522 16.71 -56.73 -33.15
C ALA A 522 15.80 -55.87 -32.26
N GLN A 523 14.80 -55.18 -32.84
CA GLN A 523 13.83 -54.39 -32.10
C GLN A 523 12.92 -55.27 -31.22
N ILE A 524 12.41 -56.39 -31.76
CA ILE A 524 11.60 -57.35 -30.99
C ILE A 524 12.44 -57.96 -29.85
N ASN A 525 13.69 -58.35 -30.12
CA ASN A 525 14.58 -58.86 -29.08
C ASN A 525 14.84 -57.85 -27.95
N SER A 526 14.94 -56.56 -28.29
CA SER A 526 15.05 -55.49 -27.29
C SER A 526 13.79 -55.38 -26.42
N ARG A 527 12.59 -55.48 -27.02
CA ARG A 527 11.32 -55.50 -26.28
C ARG A 527 11.17 -56.73 -25.40
N ILE A 528 11.56 -57.91 -25.88
CA ILE A 528 11.56 -59.16 -25.09
C ILE A 528 12.51 -59.03 -23.88
N LYS A 529 13.70 -58.43 -24.07
CA LYS A 529 14.58 -58.13 -22.92
C LYS A 529 13.93 -57.19 -21.91
N GLY A 530 13.07 -56.28 -22.37
CA GLY A 530 12.28 -55.36 -21.55
C GLY A 530 11.12 -56.01 -20.77
N LEU A 531 10.76 -57.26 -21.07
CA LEU A 531 9.76 -58.01 -20.30
C LEU A 531 10.25 -58.39 -18.89
N LEU A 532 11.58 -58.47 -18.70
CA LEU A 532 12.19 -58.59 -17.38
C LEU A 532 12.43 -57.20 -16.80
N VAL A 533 11.49 -56.71 -16.01
CA VAL A 533 11.57 -55.38 -15.38
C VAL A 533 12.60 -55.44 -14.26
N ARG A 534 13.62 -54.59 -14.36
CA ARG A 534 14.73 -54.51 -13.40
C ARG A 534 14.69 -53.21 -12.61
N SER A 535 15.24 -53.26 -11.40
CA SER A 535 15.36 -52.08 -10.55
C SER A 535 16.35 -51.05 -11.13
N PRO A 536 15.94 -49.79 -11.36
CA PRO A 536 16.84 -48.73 -11.83
C PRO A 536 17.80 -48.21 -10.75
N ALA A 537 17.54 -48.46 -9.46
CA ALA A 537 18.33 -47.91 -8.34
C ALA A 537 18.24 -48.78 -7.08
N ALA A 538 19.12 -48.52 -6.09
CA ALA A 538 19.04 -49.18 -4.79
C ALA A 538 18.01 -48.48 -3.89
N GLY A 539 17.18 -49.24 -3.17
CA GLY A 539 16.20 -48.69 -2.22
C GLY A 539 15.11 -49.70 -1.84
N ARG A 540 14.13 -49.26 -1.03
CA ARG A 540 12.96 -50.06 -0.68
C ARG A 540 11.94 -50.03 -1.81
N PHE A 541 11.62 -51.19 -2.37
CA PHE A 541 10.64 -51.30 -3.45
C PHE A 541 9.24 -51.48 -2.88
N VAL A 542 8.36 -50.54 -3.18
CA VAL A 542 6.96 -50.49 -2.73
C VAL A 542 6.06 -50.55 -3.95
N PHE A 543 5.16 -51.52 -3.97
CA PHE A 543 4.17 -51.71 -5.02
C PHE A 543 2.88 -52.25 -4.42
N ASN A 544 1.79 -52.19 -5.19
CA ASN A 544 0.48 -52.72 -4.78
C ASN A 544 0.52 -54.23 -4.60
N ASP A 545 -0.50 -54.81 -3.96
CA ASP A 545 -0.48 -56.21 -3.51
C ASP A 545 -0.02 -57.17 -4.64
N PRO A 546 1.02 -58.00 -4.42
CA PRO A 546 1.52 -58.93 -5.43
C PRO A 546 0.47 -59.90 -5.98
N ASP A 547 -0.59 -60.20 -5.22
CA ASP A 547 -1.65 -61.09 -5.70
C ASP A 547 -2.68 -60.39 -6.59
N GLU A 548 -2.85 -59.06 -6.47
CA GLU A 548 -3.70 -58.27 -7.38
C GLU A 548 -3.03 -58.02 -8.74
N LEU A 549 -1.70 -57.92 -8.75
CA LEU A 549 -0.94 -57.60 -9.96
C LEU A 549 -0.76 -58.82 -10.88
N ARG A 550 -0.71 -60.04 -10.35
CA ARG A 550 -0.56 -61.26 -11.17
C ARG A 550 -1.74 -61.42 -12.13
N GLY A 551 -1.44 -61.55 -13.42
CA GLY A 551 -2.44 -61.66 -14.47
C GLY A 551 -3.06 -60.33 -14.90
N GLN A 552 -2.66 -59.19 -14.30
CA GLN A 552 -3.14 -57.87 -14.72
C GLN A 552 -2.45 -57.43 -16.02
N PHE A 553 -3.24 -56.85 -16.93
CA PHE A 553 -2.72 -56.21 -18.14
C PHE A 553 -2.19 -54.81 -17.81
N VAL A 554 -0.95 -54.53 -18.21
CA VAL A 554 -0.29 -53.22 -18.03
C VAL A 554 0.13 -52.66 -19.38
N HIS A 555 -0.08 -51.37 -19.57
CA HIS A 555 0.32 -50.66 -20.77
C HIS A 555 1.77 -50.19 -20.66
N GLN A 556 2.40 -49.98 -21.81
CA GLN A 556 3.70 -49.33 -21.88
C GLN A 556 3.65 -47.95 -21.21
N GLY A 557 4.52 -47.73 -20.22
CA GLY A 557 4.57 -46.50 -19.43
C GLY A 557 3.77 -46.53 -18.13
N ASP A 558 2.99 -47.59 -17.85
CA ASP A 558 2.30 -47.74 -16.58
C ASP A 558 3.29 -47.90 -15.42
N VAL A 559 2.95 -47.31 -14.26
CA VAL A 559 3.78 -47.37 -13.05
C VAL A 559 3.48 -48.68 -12.31
N LEU A 560 4.47 -49.57 -12.25
CA LEU A 560 4.37 -50.85 -11.55
C LEU A 560 4.73 -50.74 -10.06
N GLY A 561 5.48 -49.71 -9.67
CA GLY A 561 5.84 -49.45 -8.28
C GLY A 561 6.84 -48.32 -8.11
N TYR A 562 7.18 -48.07 -6.85
CA TYR A 562 8.10 -47.01 -6.43
C TYR A 562 9.29 -47.57 -5.65
N ILE A 563 10.48 -47.04 -5.88
CA ILE A 563 11.69 -47.30 -5.10
C ILE A 563 11.96 -46.09 -4.22
N ILE A 564 11.74 -46.26 -2.91
CA ILE A 564 12.05 -45.28 -1.90
C ILE A 564 13.54 -45.41 -1.56
N GLN A 565 14.31 -44.39 -1.90
CA GLN A 565 15.74 -44.32 -1.59
C GLN A 565 15.94 -43.66 -0.23
N ASP A 566 16.88 -44.13 0.58
CA ASP A 566 17.29 -43.47 1.85
C ASP A 566 18.09 -42.17 1.62
N LYS A 567 18.00 -41.58 0.43
CA LYS A 567 18.64 -40.31 0.12
C LYS A 567 17.83 -39.16 0.68
N GLN A 568 18.51 -38.04 0.93
CA GLN A 568 17.86 -36.81 1.38
C GLN A 568 16.71 -36.44 0.41
N PRO A 569 15.51 -36.16 0.93
CA PRO A 569 14.35 -35.84 0.10
C PRO A 569 14.62 -34.57 -0.69
N MET A 570 14.28 -34.58 -1.99
CA MET A 570 14.40 -33.41 -2.84
C MET A 570 13.13 -32.58 -2.77
N VAL A 571 13.26 -31.26 -2.62
CA VAL A 571 12.12 -30.35 -2.66
C VAL A 571 12.10 -29.65 -4.02
N ARG A 572 10.99 -29.78 -4.74
CA ARG A 572 10.73 -29.05 -5.97
C ARG A 572 9.88 -27.82 -5.64
N ALA A 573 10.52 -26.67 -5.53
CA ALA A 573 9.84 -25.39 -5.32
C ALA A 573 9.60 -24.65 -6.65
N VAL A 574 8.47 -23.94 -6.73
CA VAL A 574 8.16 -23.06 -7.86
C VAL A 574 8.31 -21.62 -7.41
N ILE A 575 9.14 -20.87 -8.13
CA ILE A 575 9.42 -19.47 -7.83
C ILE A 575 8.76 -18.60 -8.89
N SER A 576 8.11 -17.52 -8.44
CA SER A 576 7.49 -16.56 -9.36
C SER A 576 8.54 -15.84 -10.22
N GLN A 577 8.21 -15.54 -11.48
CA GLN A 577 9.11 -14.82 -12.40
C GLN A 577 9.58 -13.47 -11.84
N LYS A 578 8.76 -12.79 -11.03
CA LYS A 578 9.10 -11.51 -10.38
C LYS A 578 10.28 -11.65 -9.41
N SER A 579 10.46 -12.83 -8.81
CA SER A 579 11.47 -13.07 -7.77
C SER A 579 12.77 -13.69 -8.31
N VAL A 580 12.73 -14.37 -9.47
CA VAL A 580 13.89 -15.10 -10.03
C VAL A 580 15.11 -14.20 -10.25
N GLY A 581 14.92 -12.95 -10.71
CA GLY A 581 16.02 -12.02 -10.98
C GLY A 581 16.87 -11.69 -9.74
N LEU A 582 16.22 -11.61 -8.57
CA LEU A 582 16.90 -11.32 -7.29
C LEU A 582 17.66 -12.54 -6.76
N LEU A 583 17.16 -13.75 -7.01
CA LEU A 583 17.75 -14.99 -6.52
C LEU A 583 19.04 -15.37 -7.26
N ARG A 584 19.16 -15.02 -8.56
CA ARG A 584 20.35 -15.34 -9.36
C ARG A 584 21.59 -14.51 -9.04
N THR A 585 21.45 -13.39 -8.33
CA THR A 585 22.50 -12.38 -8.18
C THR A 585 23.19 -12.37 -6.81
N LYS A 586 22.64 -13.08 -5.81
CA LYS A 586 23.14 -13.05 -4.42
C LYS A 586 23.37 -14.45 -3.86
N PRO A 587 24.31 -14.64 -2.92
CA PRO A 587 24.43 -15.88 -2.17
C PRO A 587 23.14 -16.11 -1.37
N LEU A 588 22.54 -17.29 -1.54
CA LEU A 588 21.26 -17.65 -0.93
C LEU A 588 21.49 -18.60 0.25
N SER A 589 21.04 -18.20 1.44
CA SER A 589 20.70 -19.15 2.50
C SER A 589 19.28 -19.64 2.25
N ILE A 590 19.10 -20.96 2.14
CA ILE A 590 17.80 -21.55 1.84
C ILE A 590 17.40 -22.41 3.02
N GLU A 591 16.20 -22.15 3.50
CA GLU A 591 15.59 -22.87 4.61
C GLU A 591 14.27 -23.45 4.11
N VAL A 592 14.04 -24.73 4.43
CA VAL A 592 12.80 -25.42 4.14
C VAL A 592 12.05 -25.63 5.44
N MET A 593 10.78 -25.27 5.46
CA MET A 593 9.85 -25.60 6.54
C MET A 593 8.84 -26.61 6.00
N LEU A 594 8.68 -27.74 6.68
CA LEU A 594 7.70 -28.76 6.30
C LEU A 594 6.31 -28.37 6.84
N ALA A 595 5.26 -28.69 6.07
CA ALA A 595 3.89 -28.35 6.43
C ALA A 595 3.40 -29.07 7.72
N ASP A 596 3.97 -30.24 8.02
CA ASP A 596 3.68 -31.03 9.24
C ASP A 596 4.47 -30.54 10.47
N ARG A 597 5.50 -29.72 10.28
CA ARG A 597 6.39 -29.20 11.33
C ARG A 597 6.66 -27.72 11.15
N LEU A 598 5.65 -26.92 11.47
CA LEU A 598 5.76 -25.46 11.50
C LEU A 598 6.78 -25.04 12.56
N GLY A 599 7.77 -24.22 12.17
CA GLY A 599 8.75 -23.61 13.09
C GLY A 599 10.14 -24.25 13.13
N VAL A 600 10.37 -25.37 12.45
CA VAL A 600 11.72 -25.95 12.31
C VAL A 600 12.25 -25.67 10.91
N ALA A 601 13.21 -24.75 10.80
CA ALA A 601 13.92 -24.46 9.57
C ALA A 601 15.00 -25.53 9.31
N ILE A 602 14.89 -26.23 8.19
CA ILE A 602 15.89 -27.21 7.74
C ILE A 602 16.76 -26.54 6.68
N PRO A 603 18.09 -26.44 6.88
CA PRO A 603 18.98 -25.85 5.88
C PRO A 603 19.00 -26.72 4.62
N ALA A 604 18.88 -26.08 3.46
CA ALA A 604 18.85 -26.73 2.16
C ALA A 604 19.82 -26.06 1.17
N THR A 605 20.19 -26.79 0.13
CA THR A 605 21.05 -26.31 -0.96
C THR A 605 20.37 -26.52 -2.31
N ILE A 606 20.61 -25.60 -3.25
CA ILE A 606 20.11 -25.77 -4.62
C ILE A 606 20.96 -26.83 -5.32
N ILE A 607 20.32 -27.93 -5.68
CA ILE A 607 20.95 -29.02 -6.45
C ILE A 607 20.86 -28.73 -7.96
N ARG A 608 19.72 -28.20 -8.42
CA ARG A 608 19.46 -27.91 -9.83
C ARG A 608 18.49 -26.75 -10.00
N GLU A 609 18.85 -25.78 -10.83
CA GLU A 609 17.93 -24.77 -11.36
C GLU A 609 17.48 -25.18 -12.76
N VAL A 610 16.19 -25.07 -13.05
CA VAL A 610 15.67 -25.24 -14.42
C VAL A 610 15.61 -23.86 -15.06
N PRO A 611 16.43 -23.55 -16.08
CA PRO A 611 16.66 -22.17 -16.52
C PRO A 611 15.50 -21.53 -17.30
N ALA A 612 14.51 -22.32 -17.74
CA ALA A 612 13.37 -21.85 -18.54
C ALA A 612 12.08 -21.77 -17.71
N GLY A 613 11.34 -20.66 -17.87
CA GLY A 613 9.98 -20.53 -17.33
C GLY A 613 9.05 -21.58 -17.94
N SER A 614 8.22 -22.19 -17.10
CA SER A 614 7.26 -23.23 -17.51
C SER A 614 5.85 -22.80 -17.11
N THR A 615 4.89 -23.02 -18.00
CA THR A 615 3.46 -22.88 -17.71
C THR A 615 2.85 -24.17 -17.14
N LYS A 616 3.63 -25.25 -17.04
CA LYS A 616 3.25 -26.50 -16.39
C LYS A 616 3.87 -26.59 -15.01
N LEU A 617 3.04 -26.92 -14.02
CA LEU A 617 3.50 -27.17 -12.66
C LEU A 617 4.31 -28.47 -12.58
N PRO A 618 5.36 -28.52 -11.73
CA PRO A 618 6.10 -29.76 -11.46
C PRO A 618 5.23 -30.83 -10.79
N HIS A 619 4.20 -30.42 -10.06
CA HIS A 619 3.28 -31.30 -9.35
C HIS A 619 1.90 -30.63 -9.19
N ALA A 620 0.82 -31.40 -9.33
CA ALA A 620 -0.55 -30.88 -9.22
C ALA A 620 -0.87 -30.29 -7.84
N ALA A 621 -0.26 -30.83 -6.78
CA ALA A 621 -0.40 -30.34 -5.40
C ALA A 621 0.00 -28.87 -5.19
N LEU A 622 0.76 -28.28 -6.10
CA LEU A 622 1.11 -26.85 -6.06
C LEU A 622 -0.01 -25.94 -6.59
N GLY A 623 -1.02 -26.51 -7.24
CA GLY A 623 -2.16 -25.78 -7.78
C GLY A 623 -3.25 -25.53 -6.73
N VAL A 624 -4.00 -24.43 -6.90
CA VAL A 624 -5.13 -24.03 -6.03
C VAL A 624 -6.16 -25.14 -5.86
N LEU A 625 -6.44 -25.91 -6.91
CA LEU A 625 -7.38 -27.03 -6.86
C LEU A 625 -6.95 -28.18 -5.92
N SER A 626 -5.67 -28.22 -5.55
CA SER A 626 -5.09 -29.27 -4.69
C SER A 626 -4.47 -28.72 -3.41
N GLY A 627 -4.82 -27.47 -3.03
CA GLY A 627 -4.39 -26.84 -1.78
C GLY A 627 -3.09 -26.01 -1.85
N GLY A 628 -2.53 -25.78 -3.05
CA GLY A 628 -1.39 -24.88 -3.25
C GLY A 628 -1.82 -23.45 -3.64
N ASP A 629 -0.86 -22.53 -3.74
CA ASP A 629 -1.17 -21.11 -3.99
C ASP A 629 -1.17 -20.71 -5.48
N ILE A 630 -0.91 -21.65 -6.40
CA ILE A 630 -0.73 -21.32 -7.83
C ILE A 630 -2.03 -21.56 -8.62
N THR A 631 -2.58 -20.49 -9.19
CA THR A 631 -3.77 -20.56 -10.05
C THR A 631 -3.48 -21.33 -11.34
N ILE A 632 -4.29 -22.35 -11.60
CA ILE A 632 -4.21 -23.21 -12.78
C ILE A 632 -5.54 -23.24 -13.54
N ASP A 633 -5.45 -23.34 -14.86
CA ASP A 633 -6.55 -23.60 -15.78
C ASP A 633 -7.00 -25.05 -15.63
N THR A 634 -8.20 -25.36 -16.11
CA THR A 634 -8.84 -26.68 -16.21
C THR A 634 -7.96 -27.77 -16.84
N HIS A 635 -6.90 -27.38 -17.57
CA HIS A 635 -5.91 -28.30 -18.15
C HIS A 635 -4.60 -28.41 -17.36
N GLY A 636 -4.54 -27.92 -16.12
CA GLY A 636 -3.36 -27.99 -15.23
C GLY A 636 -2.21 -27.06 -15.63
N ARG A 637 -2.50 -26.02 -16.43
CA ARG A 637 -1.53 -24.99 -16.84
C ARG A 637 -1.69 -23.75 -15.96
N THR A 638 -0.60 -23.10 -15.58
CA THR A 638 -0.66 -21.87 -14.78
C THR A 638 -1.34 -20.75 -15.55
N ILE A 639 -2.34 -20.12 -14.94
CA ILE A 639 -3.02 -18.94 -15.49
C ILE A 639 -2.16 -17.72 -15.14
N THR A 640 -1.11 -17.50 -15.91
CA THR A 640 -0.49 -16.18 -15.98
C THR A 640 -0.92 -15.55 -17.29
N PRO A 641 -1.54 -14.35 -17.29
CA PRO A 641 -1.72 -13.62 -18.53
C PRO A 641 -0.34 -13.38 -19.12
N SER A 642 -0.17 -13.75 -20.39
CA SER A 642 0.99 -13.34 -21.18
C SER A 642 1.07 -11.82 -21.09
N ARG A 643 2.07 -11.31 -20.36
CA ARG A 643 2.47 -9.91 -20.39
C ARG A 643 3.19 -9.60 -21.69
#